data_AF-A0A7V6QSY9-F1
#
_entry.id   AF-A0A7V6QSY9-F1
#
_cell.length_a   1.000
_cell.length_b   1.000
_cell.length_c   1.000
_cell.angle_alpha   90.00
_cell.angle_beta   90.00
_cell.angle_gamma   90.00
#
_symmetry.space_group_name_H-M   'P 1'
#
loop_
_entity.id
_entity.type
_entity.pdbx_description
1 polymer ?
#
loop_
_entity_poly.entity_id
_entity_poly.type
_entity_poly.pdbx_seq_one_letter_code
_entity_poly.pdbx_strand_id
1 'polypeptide(L)'
;GRLIDSTQQLVDEFSLDEESSGDDEDKDKVPDALSTILISNRPVKHSSLEFLDRDTQRLGSPKDDSIELQVFWSGKNECPCCGTTIQGRSLMRPARIGTPFTLSTVIGTLLEFCPQDQMPAGKPFQGRKLISFTDSRQGTARIAVKLQQDSERNRIRGLVYQRLLHSQPVNPLSPDQQDKLRLLESKKVSDSLDDSEEMLLEILQAKQANASTGAEISWTDMVNYLAGTPEIQMGMLDYYNKLAPNTFGKEDSVALAGMLLAREFYRRPKRANSLETLGLVQVCYPKLTSITSKPMAWPAHLDVDSWRTYLKMLLDYYVRENTILNIDHRWQSLIGARIRPKWVMPPVIGKKPEKLPGRFVRWPSVNTVNGIQSRAILMLCKAFNWSTEHHQDQIDSILSEAWHVLTQQINLLIIFGDGSQFELKDISFRLPNEVYLCPVTRRFIDTPFERLSPYTPRTDREMVVKVTPYTLPRLPKKLLYVPGDEGLLAIREWLNSEPQVQQLRKDALWSDVMDLVIEGGNYFRAAEHSAQQPKSKLDKYESDFKTGRLNLLSCSTTMEMGVDIGGISVVAMNNVPPHPANYLQRAGRAGRRREGRSLAVSVCKNTPHDQSVFNNPLWPFNTQMRMPKVSLQSPDLVQRHINAWLLSHWLKHVISAQEIKSMTAGAFFLKGELPMSLSKRFCLWCENQSEETEAVVAEAIKSITRRSILDNMPQT
;
A
#
# COMPACT_ATOMS: atom_id res chain seq x y z
N GLY A 1 19.44 26.71 -19.33
CA GLY A 1 18.33 25.76 -19.53
C GLY A 1 17.47 25.70 -18.29
N ARG A 2 16.25 25.14 -18.38
CA ARG A 2 15.44 24.77 -17.20
C ARG A 2 15.66 23.28 -16.92
N LEU A 3 15.73 22.89 -15.65
CA LEU A 3 15.67 21.48 -15.27
C LEU A 3 14.22 21.00 -15.42
N ILE A 4 13.97 20.13 -16.40
CA ILE A 4 12.63 19.60 -16.69
C ILE A 4 12.70 18.08 -16.59
N ASP A 5 11.92 17.49 -15.68
CA ASP A 5 11.69 16.04 -15.67
C ASP A 5 10.62 15.70 -16.71
N SER A 6 11.05 15.40 -17.94
CA SER A 6 10.18 15.04 -19.06
C SER A 6 9.41 13.73 -18.83
N THR A 7 9.83 12.90 -17.87
CA THR A 7 9.24 11.59 -17.63
C THR A 7 8.07 11.62 -16.64
N GLN A 8 7.72 12.78 -16.08
CA GLN A 8 6.55 12.92 -15.18
C GLN A 8 5.20 12.69 -15.88
N GLN A 9 5.07 13.05 -17.16
CA GLN A 9 3.80 12.92 -17.88
C GLN A 9 3.48 11.46 -18.28
N LEU A 10 4.45 10.57 -18.21
CA LEU A 10 4.36 9.20 -18.73
C LEU A 10 4.07 8.15 -17.64
N VAL A 11 4.06 8.52 -16.36
CA VAL A 11 4.00 7.55 -15.25
C VAL A 11 2.66 7.58 -14.53
N ASP A 12 2.05 6.41 -14.39
CA ASP A 12 0.88 6.20 -13.53
C ASP A 12 1.25 6.44 -12.06
N GLU A 13 0.80 7.55 -11.47
CA GLU A 13 1.14 7.90 -10.08
C GLU A 13 0.72 6.82 -9.06
N PHE A 14 -0.26 5.97 -9.38
CA PHE A 14 -0.67 4.87 -8.51
C PHE A 14 0.29 3.67 -8.54
N SER A 15 1.07 3.49 -9.61
CA SER A 15 2.06 2.40 -9.69
C SER A 15 3.33 2.71 -8.90
N LEU A 16 3.54 3.98 -8.51
CA LEU A 16 4.69 4.42 -7.72
C LEU A 16 4.71 3.86 -6.29
N ASP A 17 3.57 3.39 -5.76
CA ASP A 17 3.45 2.90 -4.38
C ASP A 17 3.56 1.38 -4.25
N GLU A 18 3.47 0.63 -5.36
CA GLU A 18 3.63 -0.82 -5.34
C GLU A 18 5.13 -1.19 -5.41
N GLU A 19 5.60 -2.02 -4.48
CA GLU A 19 6.91 -2.67 -4.61
C GLU A 19 6.73 -3.95 -5.42
N SER A 20 7.35 -4.01 -6.61
CA SER A 20 7.35 -5.21 -7.45
C SER A 20 8.02 -6.38 -6.72
N SER A 21 7.45 -7.57 -6.83
CA SER A 21 8.17 -8.80 -6.45
C SER A 21 9.36 -9.00 -7.39
N GLY A 22 10.40 -9.71 -6.95
CA GLY A 22 11.60 -9.95 -7.76
C GLY A 22 11.32 -10.56 -9.15
N ASP A 23 10.21 -11.29 -9.31
CA ASP A 23 9.76 -11.86 -10.60
C ASP A 23 9.13 -10.83 -11.56
N ASP A 24 8.67 -9.68 -11.06
CA ASP A 24 8.04 -8.61 -11.84
C ASP A 24 9.02 -7.43 -12.09
N GLU A 25 10.15 -7.35 -11.39
CA GLU A 25 11.23 -6.36 -11.65
C GLU A 25 11.83 -6.49 -13.07
N ASP A 26 11.72 -7.66 -13.72
CA ASP A 26 12.25 -7.92 -15.06
C ASP A 26 11.39 -7.38 -16.22
N LYS A 27 10.22 -6.77 -15.92
CA LYS A 27 9.27 -6.30 -16.96
C LYS A 27 9.33 -4.79 -17.25
N ASP A 28 9.98 -3.99 -16.40
CA ASP A 28 10.06 -2.55 -16.58
C ASP A 28 11.22 -2.17 -17.53
N LYS A 29 11.00 -2.35 -18.84
CA LYS A 29 11.88 -1.80 -19.87
C LYS A 29 11.74 -0.28 -19.89
N VAL A 30 12.75 0.43 -19.37
CA VAL A 30 12.89 1.88 -19.57
C VAL A 30 13.55 2.12 -20.94
N PRO A 31 13.11 3.11 -21.73
CA PRO A 31 13.76 3.44 -23.00
C PRO A 31 15.25 3.77 -22.79
N ASP A 32 16.12 3.14 -23.56
CA ASP A 32 17.60 3.18 -23.46
C ASP A 32 18.26 4.56 -23.74
N ALA A 33 17.50 5.67 -23.82
CA ALA A 33 17.98 6.90 -24.45
C ALA A 33 17.58 8.21 -23.75
N LEU A 34 17.81 8.33 -22.44
CA LEU A 34 17.83 9.65 -21.80
C LEU A 34 19.15 9.84 -21.06
N SER A 35 19.92 10.86 -21.47
CA SER A 35 20.99 11.40 -20.63
C SER A 35 20.39 11.69 -19.26
N THR A 36 20.91 11.02 -18.25
CA THR A 36 20.33 11.08 -16.91
C THR A 36 21.19 12.00 -16.08
N ILE A 37 20.61 13.13 -15.68
CA ILE A 37 21.18 14.03 -14.69
C ILE A 37 20.67 13.56 -13.33
N LEU A 38 21.55 13.08 -12.47
CA LEU A 38 21.19 12.68 -11.11
C LEU A 38 21.61 13.78 -10.13
N ILE A 39 20.67 14.29 -9.35
CA ILE A 39 20.96 15.17 -8.23
C ILE A 39 21.02 14.30 -6.97
N SER A 40 22.18 14.25 -6.32
CA SER A 40 22.37 13.49 -5.09
C SER A 40 22.18 14.38 -3.86
N ASN A 41 21.66 13.80 -2.79
CA ASN A 41 21.56 14.46 -1.49
C ASN A 41 22.84 14.30 -0.64
N ARG A 42 23.89 13.71 -1.21
CA ARG A 42 25.20 13.53 -0.58
C ARG A 42 26.31 13.55 -1.63
N PRO A 43 27.56 13.86 -1.25
CA PRO A 43 28.70 13.69 -2.15
C PRO A 43 28.82 12.23 -2.57
N VAL A 44 28.95 11.99 -3.87
CA VAL A 44 29.22 10.66 -4.44
C VAL A 44 30.47 10.73 -5.31
N LYS A 45 31.20 9.61 -5.43
CA LYS A 45 32.57 9.59 -5.97
C LYS A 45 32.71 10.24 -7.35
N HIS A 46 31.66 10.18 -8.16
CA HIS A 46 31.67 10.67 -9.53
C HIS A 46 30.80 11.94 -9.75
N SER A 47 30.28 12.59 -8.70
CA SER A 47 29.51 13.83 -8.85
C SER A 47 30.39 15.08 -8.93
N SER A 48 29.88 16.11 -9.62
CA SER A 48 30.38 17.48 -9.62
C SER A 48 29.45 18.41 -8.86
N LEU A 49 30.00 19.51 -8.36
CA LEU A 49 29.22 20.60 -7.79
C LEU A 49 28.68 21.50 -8.90
N GLU A 50 27.40 21.80 -8.83
CA GLU A 50 26.70 22.75 -9.68
C GLU A 50 25.93 23.74 -8.80
N PHE A 51 25.73 24.98 -9.28
CA PHE A 51 25.02 26.00 -8.51
C PHE A 51 23.76 26.45 -9.26
N LEU A 52 22.60 26.30 -8.63
CA LEU A 52 21.32 26.74 -9.15
C LEU A 52 21.00 28.15 -8.64
N ASP A 53 20.91 29.10 -9.56
CA ASP A 53 20.47 30.46 -9.29
C ASP A 53 18.95 30.48 -9.03
N ARG A 54 18.53 31.02 -7.88
CA ARG A 54 17.12 30.98 -7.41
C ARG A 54 16.18 31.80 -8.28
N ASP A 55 16.63 32.96 -8.75
CA ASP A 55 15.80 33.89 -9.51
C ASP A 55 15.62 33.41 -10.96
N THR A 56 16.72 33.01 -11.59
CA THR A 56 16.73 32.61 -13.00
C THR A 56 16.41 31.14 -13.20
N GLN A 57 16.49 30.32 -12.15
CA GLN A 57 16.32 28.86 -12.17
C GLN A 57 17.29 28.17 -13.16
N ARG A 58 18.52 28.69 -13.27
CA ARG A 58 19.57 28.20 -14.17
C ARG A 58 20.78 27.73 -13.40
N LEU A 59 21.42 26.67 -13.89
CA LEU A 59 22.74 26.24 -13.42
C LEU A 59 23.81 27.22 -13.91
N GLY A 60 24.77 27.56 -13.05
CA GLY A 60 25.86 28.47 -13.37
C GLY A 60 26.91 28.56 -12.27
N SER A 61 27.66 29.65 -12.26
CA SER A 61 28.68 29.95 -11.26
C SER A 61 28.06 30.27 -9.88
N PRO A 62 28.78 30.00 -8.78
CA PRO A 62 28.30 30.29 -7.44
C PRO A 62 28.03 31.79 -7.27
N LYS A 63 26.88 32.10 -6.66
CA LYS A 63 26.48 33.42 -6.17
C LYS A 63 26.06 33.30 -4.70
N ASP A 64 26.02 34.41 -3.97
CA ASP A 64 25.72 34.44 -2.53
C ASP A 64 24.42 33.72 -2.14
N ASP A 65 23.39 33.70 -3.00
CA ASP A 65 22.10 33.02 -2.75
C ASP A 65 21.84 31.79 -3.66
N SER A 66 22.90 31.25 -4.27
CA SER A 66 22.77 30.06 -5.14
C SER A 66 22.58 28.77 -4.32
N ILE A 67 21.78 27.83 -4.85
CA ILE A 67 21.59 26.51 -4.25
C ILE A 67 22.67 25.57 -4.77
N GLU A 68 23.50 25.05 -3.88
CA GLU A 68 24.52 24.05 -4.21
C GLU A 68 23.87 22.69 -4.48
N LEU A 69 24.20 22.09 -5.62
CA LEU A 69 23.70 20.80 -6.07
C LEU A 69 24.86 19.85 -6.34
N GLN A 70 24.79 18.64 -5.78
CA GLN A 70 25.67 17.54 -6.17
C GLN A 70 25.07 16.83 -7.39
N VAL A 71 25.70 17.01 -8.55
CA VAL A 71 25.17 16.54 -9.83
C VAL A 71 26.07 15.47 -10.43
N PHE A 72 25.46 14.38 -10.86
CA PHE A 72 26.12 13.34 -11.63
C PHE A 72 25.55 13.32 -13.05
N TRP A 73 26.44 13.50 -14.02
CA TRP A 73 26.12 13.52 -15.44
C TRP A 73 26.48 12.18 -16.06
N SER A 74 25.49 11.46 -16.59
CA SER A 74 25.78 10.22 -17.31
C SER A 74 24.91 10.04 -18.56
N GLY A 75 25.56 9.59 -19.64
CA GLY A 75 24.90 9.13 -20.86
C GLY A 75 24.54 7.63 -20.82
N LYS A 76 24.81 6.94 -19.70
CA LYS A 76 24.58 5.51 -19.51
C LYS A 76 23.76 5.29 -18.24
N ASN A 77 23.14 4.13 -18.16
CA ASN A 77 22.51 3.69 -16.93
C ASN A 77 23.57 3.12 -15.98
N GLU A 78 24.20 3.99 -15.18
CA GLU A 78 25.32 3.64 -14.29
C GLU A 78 25.17 4.20 -12.87
N CYS A 79 25.84 3.53 -11.92
CA CYS A 79 25.82 3.91 -10.51
C CYS A 79 26.87 5.00 -10.21
N PRO A 80 26.50 6.16 -9.63
CA PRO A 80 27.44 7.24 -9.31
C PRO A 80 28.37 6.92 -8.13
N CYS A 81 28.12 5.82 -7.40
CA CYS A 81 28.94 5.39 -6.27
C CYS A 81 30.05 4.39 -6.68
N CYS A 82 29.72 3.42 -7.54
CA CYS A 82 30.62 2.31 -7.89
C CYS A 82 30.90 2.17 -9.39
N GLY A 83 30.27 2.97 -10.26
CA GLY A 83 30.46 2.93 -11.70
C GLY A 83 29.85 1.72 -12.42
N THR A 84 29.14 0.83 -11.71
CA THR A 84 28.50 -0.34 -12.34
C THR A 84 27.40 0.10 -13.29
N THR A 85 27.42 -0.43 -14.52
CA THR A 85 26.42 -0.22 -15.57
C THR A 85 25.49 -1.42 -15.69
N ILE A 86 24.20 -1.19 -15.97
CA ILE A 86 23.25 -2.27 -16.27
C ILE A 86 22.50 -1.99 -17.59
N GLN A 87 22.37 -3.01 -18.43
CA GLN A 87 21.58 -2.95 -19.67
C GLN A 87 20.12 -3.36 -19.43
N GLY A 88 19.17 -2.71 -20.10
CA GLY A 88 17.77 -3.11 -20.18
C GLY A 88 16.86 -2.79 -18.98
N ARG A 89 17.41 -2.45 -17.80
CA ARG A 89 16.65 -2.02 -16.60
C ARG A 89 17.31 -0.81 -15.95
N SER A 90 16.54 0.18 -15.51
CA SER A 90 17.10 1.35 -14.79
C SER A 90 17.73 0.93 -13.45
N LEU A 91 18.94 1.38 -13.17
CA LEU A 91 19.59 1.26 -11.85
C LEU A 91 18.94 2.17 -10.82
N MET A 92 18.32 3.26 -11.29
CA MET A 92 17.79 4.33 -10.46
C MET A 92 16.27 4.29 -10.48
N ARG A 93 15.66 4.59 -9.33
CA ARG A 93 14.23 4.85 -9.22
C ARG A 93 14.04 6.36 -9.07
N PRO A 94 13.13 6.99 -9.82
CA PRO A 94 12.84 8.40 -9.64
C PRO A 94 12.27 8.63 -8.23
N ALA A 95 12.75 9.68 -7.55
CA ALA A 95 12.20 10.13 -6.28
C ALA A 95 11.00 11.05 -6.57
N ARG A 96 9.79 10.49 -6.57
CA ARG A 96 8.55 11.22 -6.86
C ARG A 96 7.52 11.00 -5.78
N ILE A 97 6.82 12.07 -5.44
CA ILE A 97 5.65 12.04 -4.57
C ILE A 97 4.43 12.20 -5.47
N GLY A 98 3.64 11.13 -5.60
CA GLY A 98 2.40 11.16 -6.35
C GLY A 98 1.30 11.90 -5.61
N THR A 99 0.29 12.37 -6.33
CA THR A 99 -0.92 12.94 -5.73
C THR A 99 -1.68 11.93 -4.86
N PRO A 100 -1.83 10.66 -5.28
CA PRO A 100 -2.43 9.62 -4.44
C PRO A 100 -1.73 9.44 -3.09
N PHE A 101 -0.39 9.48 -3.07
CA PHE A 101 0.40 9.41 -1.84
C PHE A 101 0.10 10.61 -0.93
N THR A 102 0.16 11.83 -1.48
CA THR A 102 -0.09 13.07 -0.73
C THR A 102 -1.47 13.06 -0.10
N LEU A 103 -2.50 12.68 -0.87
CA LEU A 103 -3.86 12.57 -0.35
C LEU A 103 -4.01 11.46 0.70
N SER A 104 -3.37 10.30 0.52
CA SER A 104 -3.46 9.22 1.52
C SER A 104 -2.95 9.65 2.89
N THR A 105 -1.92 10.50 2.94
CA THR A 105 -1.43 11.07 4.20
C THR A 105 -2.33 12.18 4.72
N VAL A 106 -2.74 13.12 3.87
CA VAL A 106 -3.48 14.33 4.28
C VAL A 106 -4.92 14.01 4.69
N ILE A 107 -5.60 13.07 4.02
CA ILE A 107 -7.01 12.77 4.27
C ILE A 107 -7.26 12.30 5.70
N GLY A 108 -6.40 11.44 6.25
CA GLY A 108 -6.53 10.98 7.64
C GLY A 108 -6.51 12.15 8.62
N THR A 109 -5.57 13.08 8.41
CA THR A 109 -5.44 14.31 9.22
C THR A 109 -6.65 15.22 9.05
N LEU A 110 -7.08 15.50 7.80
CA LEU A 110 -8.26 16.33 7.55
C LEU A 110 -9.52 15.77 8.19
N LEU A 111 -9.69 14.45 8.11
CA LEU A 111 -10.85 13.76 8.67
C LEU A 111 -10.86 13.85 10.21
N GLU A 112 -9.71 13.89 10.86
CA GLU A 112 -9.59 14.05 12.32
C GLU A 112 -10.15 15.39 12.80
N PHE A 113 -10.05 16.44 11.98
CA PHE A 113 -10.60 17.76 12.30
C PHE A 113 -12.05 17.96 11.82
N CYS A 114 -12.64 16.98 11.13
CA CYS A 114 -14.06 17.00 10.81
C CYS A 114 -14.91 16.75 12.07
N PRO A 115 -16.12 17.33 12.20
CA PRO A 115 -16.98 17.10 13.36
C PRO A 115 -17.35 15.62 13.51
N GLN A 116 -17.40 15.16 14.76
CA GLN A 116 -17.90 13.82 15.10
C GLN A 116 -19.40 13.70 14.78
N ASP A 117 -19.86 12.48 14.56
CA ASP A 117 -21.29 12.20 14.46
C ASP A 117 -21.99 12.38 15.82
N GLN A 118 -23.30 12.62 15.81
CA GLN A 118 -24.10 12.75 17.03
C GLN A 118 -24.04 11.50 17.92
N MET A 119 -23.89 10.33 17.32
CA MET A 119 -23.71 9.04 18.01
C MET A 119 -22.41 8.39 17.54
N PRO A 120 -21.23 8.80 18.07
CA PRO A 120 -19.93 8.39 17.54
C PRO A 120 -19.53 6.96 17.93
N ALA A 121 -20.08 6.42 19.03
CA ALA A 121 -19.73 5.10 19.55
C ALA A 121 -20.03 3.99 18.52
N GLY A 122 -19.06 3.10 18.31
CA GLY A 122 -19.16 1.98 17.37
C GLY A 122 -19.10 2.38 15.88
N LYS A 123 -18.98 3.67 15.55
CA LYS A 123 -18.79 4.14 14.17
C LYS A 123 -17.30 4.22 13.83
N PRO A 124 -16.91 3.81 12.61
CA PRO A 124 -15.55 4.03 12.12
C PRO A 124 -15.17 5.51 12.28
N PHE A 125 -14.00 5.76 12.86
CA PHE A 125 -13.46 7.09 13.12
C PHE A 125 -14.48 8.09 13.71
N GLN A 126 -15.26 7.64 14.70
CA GLN A 126 -16.28 8.45 15.40
C GLN A 126 -17.36 9.04 14.47
N GLY A 127 -17.55 8.45 13.28
CA GLY A 127 -18.48 8.90 12.27
C GLY A 127 -18.12 10.25 11.62
N ARG A 128 -16.86 10.68 11.71
CA ARG A 128 -16.37 11.89 11.03
C ARG A 128 -16.46 11.72 9.51
N LYS A 129 -16.75 12.81 8.78
CA LYS A 129 -17.08 12.75 7.35
C LYS A 129 -16.30 13.76 6.52
N LEU A 130 -15.84 13.33 5.35
CA LEU A 130 -15.15 14.14 4.35
C LEU A 130 -15.54 13.70 2.94
N ILE A 131 -15.50 14.62 1.98
CA ILE A 131 -15.61 14.29 0.55
C ILE A 131 -14.34 14.68 -0.17
N SER A 132 -13.84 13.78 -1.01
CA SER A 132 -12.75 14.07 -1.92
C SER A 132 -13.23 14.06 -3.36
N PHE A 133 -12.80 15.02 -4.19
CA PHE A 133 -13.13 15.08 -5.61
C PHE A 133 -11.93 14.76 -6.49
N THR A 134 -12.19 14.11 -7.62
CA THR A 134 -11.22 13.85 -8.69
C THR A 134 -11.92 13.90 -10.04
N ASP A 135 -11.27 14.45 -11.06
CA ASP A 135 -11.85 14.52 -12.42
C ASP A 135 -11.73 13.19 -13.19
N SER A 136 -10.98 12.22 -12.66
CA SER A 136 -10.86 10.88 -13.24
C SER A 136 -11.73 9.87 -12.52
N ARG A 137 -12.64 9.20 -13.25
CA ARG A 137 -13.47 8.08 -12.72
C ARG A 137 -12.60 6.91 -12.26
N GLN A 138 -11.61 6.51 -13.07
CA GLN A 138 -10.63 5.49 -12.68
C GLN A 138 -9.79 5.91 -11.47
N GLY A 139 -9.38 7.19 -11.43
CA GLY A 139 -8.70 7.76 -10.26
C GLY A 139 -9.58 7.70 -9.01
N THR A 140 -10.89 7.90 -9.16
CA THR A 140 -11.89 7.83 -8.08
C THR A 140 -11.95 6.43 -7.46
N ALA A 141 -12.02 5.40 -8.30
CA ALA A 141 -12.06 4.01 -7.86
C ALA A 141 -10.76 3.59 -7.17
N ARG A 142 -9.61 3.90 -7.79
CA ARG A 142 -8.28 3.53 -7.27
C ARG A 142 -7.98 4.20 -5.92
N ILE A 143 -8.25 5.50 -5.79
CA ILE A 143 -8.01 6.22 -4.52
C ILE A 143 -8.92 5.71 -3.41
N ALA A 144 -10.18 5.39 -3.69
CA ALA A 144 -11.11 4.84 -2.70
C ALA A 144 -10.62 3.49 -2.14
N VAL A 145 -10.21 2.58 -3.03
CA VAL A 145 -9.67 1.26 -2.64
C VAL A 145 -8.37 1.42 -1.85
N LYS A 146 -7.46 2.29 -2.32
CA LYS A 146 -6.20 2.57 -1.62
C LYS A 146 -6.45 3.10 -0.21
N LEU A 147 -7.30 4.10 -0.04
CA LEU A 147 -7.61 4.69 1.26
C LEU A 147 -8.28 3.70 2.21
N GLN A 148 -9.17 2.83 1.71
CA GLN A 148 -9.75 1.75 2.52
C GLN A 148 -8.66 0.79 3.03
N GLN A 149 -7.74 0.38 2.15
CA GLN A 149 -6.64 -0.53 2.52
C GLN A 149 -5.61 0.13 3.45
N ASP A 150 -5.26 1.39 3.22
CA ASP A 150 -4.31 2.15 4.04
C ASP A 150 -4.87 2.39 5.44
N SER A 151 -6.16 2.74 5.55
CA SER A 151 -6.89 2.86 6.81
C SER A 151 -6.88 1.55 7.61
N GLU A 152 -7.24 0.43 6.98
CA GLU A 152 -7.18 -0.89 7.61
C GLU A 152 -5.75 -1.23 8.06
N ARG A 153 -4.76 -1.02 7.19
CA ARG A 153 -3.36 -1.32 7.47
C ARG A 153 -2.81 -0.49 8.63
N ASN A 154 -3.08 0.81 8.64
CA ASN A 154 -2.64 1.70 9.72
C ASN A 154 -3.25 1.29 11.05
N ARG A 155 -4.54 0.93 11.08
CA ARG A 155 -5.18 0.44 12.31
C ARG A 155 -4.59 -0.88 12.79
N ILE A 156 -4.39 -1.85 11.90
CA ILE A 156 -3.79 -3.15 12.27
C ILE A 156 -2.38 -2.97 12.82
N ARG A 157 -1.57 -2.10 12.20
CA ARG A 157 -0.22 -1.82 12.69
C ARG A 157 -0.22 -1.22 14.09
N GLY A 158 -1.07 -0.23 14.34
CA GLY A 158 -1.21 0.40 15.64
C GLY A 158 -1.69 -0.58 16.71
N LEU A 159 -2.70 -1.40 16.41
CA LEU A 159 -3.21 -2.44 17.32
C LEU A 159 -2.14 -3.49 17.68
N VAL A 160 -1.40 -3.99 16.69
CA VAL A 160 -0.31 -4.95 16.93
C VAL A 160 0.77 -4.34 17.83
N TYR A 161 1.19 -3.11 17.53
CA TYR A 161 2.22 -2.43 18.32
C TYR A 161 1.76 -2.11 19.74
N GLN A 162 0.53 -1.61 19.92
CA GLN A 162 -0.06 -1.36 21.24
C GLN A 162 -0.17 -2.65 22.06
N ARG A 163 -0.62 -3.75 21.45
CA ARG A 163 -0.71 -5.04 22.13
C ARG A 163 0.64 -5.51 22.66
N LEU A 164 1.70 -5.30 21.89
CA LEU A 164 3.07 -5.60 22.28
C LEU A 164 3.64 -4.63 23.34
N LEU A 165 3.19 -3.38 23.38
CA LEU A 165 3.54 -2.44 24.45
C LEU A 165 2.87 -2.79 25.78
N HIS A 166 1.64 -3.30 25.73
CA HIS A 166 0.89 -3.73 26.90
C HIS A 166 1.27 -5.11 27.42
N SER A 167 1.98 -5.93 26.63
CA SER A 167 2.41 -7.24 27.09
C SER A 167 3.55 -7.10 28.08
N GLN A 168 3.35 -7.63 29.28
CA GLN A 168 4.41 -7.80 30.26
C GLN A 168 5.13 -9.11 29.97
N PRO A 169 6.48 -9.15 30.09
CA PRO A 169 7.18 -10.43 30.04
C PRO A 169 6.58 -11.32 31.12
N VAL A 170 6.02 -12.47 30.74
CA VAL A 170 5.63 -13.49 31.70
C VAL A 170 6.91 -13.88 32.43
N ASN A 171 6.97 -13.67 33.74
CA ASN A 171 8.15 -14.00 34.51
C ASN A 171 8.34 -15.52 34.40
N PRO A 172 9.40 -16.02 33.73
CA PRO A 172 9.53 -17.43 33.38
C PRO A 172 9.91 -18.29 34.59
N LEU A 173 10.20 -17.63 35.72
CA LEU A 173 10.51 -18.26 36.99
C LEU A 173 9.26 -18.29 37.86
N SER A 174 8.89 -19.47 38.33
CA SER A 174 7.90 -19.61 39.41
C SER A 174 8.39 -18.87 40.68
N PRO A 175 7.51 -18.54 41.63
CA PRO A 175 7.90 -17.92 42.91
C PRO A 175 9.05 -18.69 43.59
N ASP A 176 8.94 -20.03 43.65
CA ASP A 176 10.01 -20.91 44.18
C ASP A 176 11.34 -20.79 43.44
N GLN A 177 11.31 -20.63 42.12
CA GLN A 177 12.53 -20.47 41.32
C GLN A 177 13.17 -19.09 41.52
N GLN A 178 12.37 -18.07 41.82
CA GLN A 178 12.87 -16.73 42.14
C GLN A 178 13.55 -16.69 43.51
N ASP A 179 12.96 -17.37 44.49
CA ASP A 179 13.56 -17.46 45.84
C ASP A 179 14.84 -18.30 45.81
N LYS A 180 14.85 -19.39 45.03
CA LYS A 180 16.08 -20.18 44.77
C LYS A 180 17.16 -19.36 44.06
N LEU A 181 16.80 -18.56 43.05
CA LEU A 181 17.75 -17.70 42.37
C LEU A 181 18.41 -16.71 43.34
N ARG A 182 17.62 -16.02 44.17
CA ARG A 182 18.14 -15.09 45.19
C ARG A 182 19.04 -15.79 46.22
N LEU A 183 18.67 -16.99 46.65
CA LEU A 183 19.47 -17.79 47.57
C LEU A 183 20.81 -18.18 46.95
N LEU A 184 20.81 -18.67 45.72
CA LEU A 184 22.03 -19.06 45.01
C LEU A 184 22.93 -17.86 44.68
N GLU A 185 22.35 -16.70 44.35
CA GLU A 185 23.10 -15.45 44.18
C GLU A 185 23.78 -15.00 45.49
N SER A 186 23.10 -15.17 46.63
CA SER A 186 23.69 -14.87 47.94
C SER A 186 24.81 -15.84 48.34
N LYS A 187 24.70 -17.11 47.96
CA LYS A 187 25.74 -18.13 48.14
C LYS A 187 26.96 -17.89 47.23
N LYS A 188 26.74 -17.37 46.01
CA LYS A 188 27.83 -16.97 45.10
C LYS A 188 28.71 -15.88 45.71
N VAL A 189 28.11 -14.93 46.42
CA VAL A 189 28.83 -13.84 47.09
C VAL A 189 29.64 -14.33 48.29
N SER A 190 29.24 -15.45 48.90
CA SER A 190 29.93 -16.08 50.04
C SER A 190 30.86 -17.23 49.64
N ASP A 191 31.10 -17.43 48.34
CA ASP A 191 32.00 -18.43 47.74
C ASP A 191 31.72 -19.88 48.22
N SER A 192 30.44 -20.20 48.45
CA SER A 192 29.99 -21.45 49.06
C SER A 192 29.08 -22.29 48.15
N LEU A 193 29.27 -22.20 46.83
CA LEU A 193 28.47 -22.93 45.84
C LEU A 193 29.15 -24.25 45.44
N ASP A 194 28.38 -25.33 45.41
CA ASP A 194 28.80 -26.58 44.79
C ASP A 194 28.57 -26.56 43.26
N ASP A 195 29.30 -27.37 42.48
CA ASP A 195 29.21 -27.43 41.00
C ASP A 195 27.76 -27.59 40.47
N SER A 196 26.92 -28.31 41.20
CA SER A 196 25.50 -28.54 40.86
C SER A 196 24.64 -27.28 41.07
N GLU A 197 24.96 -26.50 42.11
CA GLU A 197 24.30 -25.25 42.45
C GLU A 197 24.72 -24.12 41.50
N GLU A 198 25.99 -24.14 41.05
CA GLU A 198 26.51 -23.21 40.05
C GLU A 198 25.85 -23.43 38.67
N MET A 199 25.73 -24.68 38.23
CA MET A 199 24.99 -25.03 37.01
C MET A 199 23.50 -24.63 37.09
N LEU A 200 22.86 -24.83 38.25
CA LEU A 200 21.46 -24.42 38.45
C LEU A 200 21.31 -22.89 38.45
N LEU A 201 22.27 -22.18 39.04
CA LEU A 201 22.32 -20.73 39.03
C LEU A 201 22.45 -20.19 37.59
N GLU A 202 23.34 -20.74 36.78
CA GLU A 202 23.47 -20.39 35.37
C GLU A 202 22.17 -20.64 34.58
N ILE A 203 21.49 -21.77 34.83
CA ILE A 203 20.19 -22.07 34.19
C ILE A 203 19.12 -21.05 34.60
N LEU A 204 19.03 -20.70 35.88
CA LEU A 204 18.04 -19.74 36.39
C LEU A 204 18.35 -18.31 35.91
N GLN A 205 19.62 -17.92 35.86
CA GLN A 205 20.08 -16.65 35.29
C GLN A 205 19.82 -16.58 33.78
N ALA A 206 20.06 -17.67 33.04
CA ALA A 206 19.72 -17.75 31.62
C ALA A 206 18.20 -17.65 31.37
N LYS A 207 17.38 -18.27 32.25
CA LYS A 207 15.91 -18.11 32.21
C LYS A 207 15.47 -16.68 32.54
N GLN A 208 16.10 -16.03 33.52
CA GLN A 208 15.83 -14.63 33.86
C GLN A 208 16.30 -13.66 32.76
N ALA A 209 17.45 -13.93 32.14
CA ALA A 209 17.95 -13.19 30.98
C ALA A 209 17.02 -13.37 29.78
N ASN A 210 16.47 -14.56 29.55
CA ASN A 210 15.41 -14.76 28.56
C ASN A 210 14.13 -13.97 28.89
N ALA A 211 13.78 -13.79 30.17
CA ALA A 211 12.68 -12.90 30.59
C ALA A 211 12.91 -11.43 30.19
N SER A 212 14.18 -11.00 30.16
CA SER A 212 14.57 -9.63 29.78
C SER A 212 14.48 -9.37 28.26
N THR A 213 14.28 -10.42 27.44
CA THR A 213 14.13 -10.31 25.98
C THR A 213 12.74 -9.81 25.53
N GLY A 214 11.86 -9.46 26.47
CA GLY A 214 10.53 -8.91 26.22
C GLY A 214 9.44 -9.96 26.09
N ALA A 215 8.19 -9.53 26.19
CA ALA A 215 7.04 -10.40 26.00
C ALA A 215 6.89 -10.82 24.53
N GLU A 216 6.72 -12.11 24.30
CA GLU A 216 6.44 -12.68 22.99
C GLU A 216 4.95 -13.08 22.90
N ILE A 217 4.30 -12.72 21.79
CA ILE A 217 2.89 -13.02 21.53
C ILE A 217 2.80 -13.92 20.30
N SER A 218 2.13 -15.06 20.42
CA SER A 218 1.93 -15.99 19.30
C SER A 218 1.05 -15.38 18.20
N TRP A 219 1.16 -15.90 16.97
CA TRP A 219 0.24 -15.56 15.90
C TRP A 219 -1.22 -15.69 16.32
N THR A 220 -1.58 -16.83 16.92
CA THR A 220 -2.95 -17.13 17.33
C THR A 220 -3.47 -16.14 18.37
N ASP A 221 -2.66 -15.79 19.36
CA ASP A 221 -3.05 -14.82 20.40
C ASP A 221 -3.18 -13.41 19.83
N MET A 222 -2.31 -13.02 18.90
CA MET A 222 -2.42 -11.74 18.20
C MET A 222 -3.70 -11.68 17.36
N VAL A 223 -4.01 -12.73 16.60
CA VAL A 223 -5.25 -12.82 15.83
C VAL A 223 -6.48 -12.73 16.74
N ASN A 224 -6.49 -13.48 17.85
CA ASN A 224 -7.60 -13.45 18.81
C ASN A 224 -7.78 -12.06 19.44
N TYR A 225 -6.67 -11.39 19.78
CA TYR A 225 -6.71 -10.01 20.27
C TYR A 225 -7.31 -9.06 19.23
N LEU A 226 -6.82 -9.10 17.99
CA LEU A 226 -7.33 -8.28 16.91
C LEU A 226 -8.81 -8.54 16.64
N ALA A 227 -9.22 -9.81 16.57
CA ALA A 227 -10.60 -10.23 16.38
C ALA A 227 -11.54 -9.77 17.49
N GLY A 228 -11.01 -9.51 18.70
CA GLY A 228 -11.74 -8.95 19.83
C GLY A 228 -11.98 -7.43 19.76
N THR A 229 -11.37 -6.73 18.80
CA THR A 229 -11.48 -5.26 18.72
C THR A 229 -12.79 -4.81 18.06
N PRO A 230 -13.44 -3.72 18.54
CA PRO A 230 -14.68 -3.22 17.97
C PRO A 230 -14.57 -2.85 16.48
N GLU A 231 -13.40 -2.35 16.04
CA GLU A 231 -13.15 -1.97 14.66
C GLU A 231 -13.24 -3.17 13.71
N ILE A 232 -12.71 -4.33 14.12
CA ILE A 232 -12.78 -5.55 13.32
C ILE A 232 -14.20 -6.14 13.38
N GLN A 233 -14.75 -6.31 14.58
CA GLN A 233 -16.05 -6.96 14.79
C GLN A 233 -17.22 -6.21 14.15
N MET A 234 -17.30 -4.89 14.39
CA MET A 234 -18.46 -4.09 14.01
C MET A 234 -18.23 -3.28 12.72
N GLY A 235 -16.96 -2.99 12.38
CA GLY A 235 -16.60 -2.13 11.26
C GLY A 235 -16.13 -2.91 10.02
N MET A 236 -14.98 -3.58 10.11
CA MET A 236 -14.34 -4.24 8.97
C MET A 236 -15.07 -5.51 8.55
N LEU A 237 -15.58 -6.31 9.50
CA LEU A 237 -16.28 -7.55 9.19
C LEU A 237 -17.58 -7.31 8.41
N ASP A 238 -18.37 -6.30 8.81
CA ASP A 238 -19.57 -5.90 8.05
C ASP A 238 -19.23 -5.47 6.62
N TYR A 239 -18.12 -4.74 6.43
CA TYR A 239 -17.65 -4.38 5.09
C TYR A 239 -17.30 -5.63 4.26
N TYR A 240 -16.49 -6.53 4.80
CA TYR A 240 -16.03 -7.72 4.08
C TYR A 240 -17.14 -8.72 3.81
N ASN A 241 -18.12 -8.87 4.73
CA ASN A 241 -19.32 -9.68 4.50
C ASN A 241 -20.17 -9.16 3.34
N LYS A 242 -20.22 -7.83 3.15
CA LYS A 242 -20.90 -7.22 1.99
C LYS A 242 -20.09 -7.36 0.69
N LEU A 243 -18.76 -7.32 0.78
CA LEU A 243 -17.87 -7.40 -0.37
C LEU A 243 -17.75 -8.84 -0.90
N ALA A 244 -17.63 -9.82 0.00
CA ALA A 244 -17.40 -11.23 -0.30
C ALA A 244 -18.15 -12.13 0.72
N PRO A 245 -19.48 -12.28 0.57
CA PRO A 245 -20.33 -12.94 1.56
C PRO A 245 -20.02 -14.43 1.80
N ASN A 246 -19.28 -15.06 0.89
CA ASN A 246 -18.92 -16.48 0.98
C ASN A 246 -17.51 -16.72 1.55
N THR A 247 -16.75 -15.66 1.85
CA THR A 247 -15.38 -15.79 2.33
C THR A 247 -15.31 -15.82 3.85
N PHE A 248 -16.06 -14.95 4.52
CA PHE A 248 -16.11 -14.84 5.97
C PHE A 248 -17.52 -15.13 6.46
N GLY A 249 -17.64 -15.86 7.57
CA GLY A 249 -18.91 -16.00 8.28
C GLY A 249 -19.37 -14.67 8.91
N LYS A 250 -20.67 -14.57 9.25
CA LYS A 250 -21.24 -13.34 9.84
C LYS A 250 -20.53 -12.88 11.11
N GLU A 251 -19.96 -13.82 11.88
CA GLU A 251 -19.26 -13.59 13.14
C GLU A 251 -17.78 -14.03 13.07
N ASP A 252 -17.26 -14.26 11.85
CA ASP A 252 -15.91 -14.80 11.63
C ASP A 252 -14.83 -13.70 11.66
N SER A 253 -14.78 -12.97 12.77
CA SER A 253 -13.78 -11.92 13.03
C SER A 253 -12.36 -12.49 13.12
N VAL A 254 -12.21 -13.76 13.52
CA VAL A 254 -10.93 -14.47 13.63
C VAL A 254 -10.31 -14.69 12.25
N ALA A 255 -11.06 -15.19 11.27
CA ALA A 255 -10.52 -15.36 9.92
C ALA A 255 -10.18 -14.01 9.26
N LEU A 256 -11.02 -12.98 9.48
CA LEU A 256 -10.72 -11.64 8.98
C LEU A 256 -9.46 -11.05 9.62
N ALA A 257 -9.32 -11.12 10.94
CA ALA A 257 -8.13 -10.68 11.66
C ALA A 257 -6.89 -11.44 11.19
N GLY A 258 -6.99 -12.76 10.95
CA GLY A 258 -5.94 -13.59 10.38
C GLY A 258 -5.51 -13.11 8.99
N MET A 259 -6.47 -12.81 8.09
CA MET A 259 -6.16 -12.26 6.77
C MET A 259 -5.48 -10.89 6.86
N LEU A 260 -5.98 -10.00 7.72
CA LEU A 260 -5.45 -8.64 7.88
C LEU A 260 -4.04 -8.65 8.50
N LEU A 261 -3.79 -9.54 9.47
CA LEU A 261 -2.44 -9.75 10.02
C LEU A 261 -1.52 -10.38 8.97
N ALA A 262 -2.02 -11.30 8.15
CA ALA A 262 -1.26 -11.90 7.04
C ALA A 262 -0.89 -10.85 6.00
N ARG A 263 -1.77 -9.90 5.68
CA ARG A 263 -1.45 -8.78 4.78
C ARG A 263 -0.19 -8.01 5.23
N GLU A 264 0.02 -7.85 6.54
CA GLU A 264 1.17 -7.13 7.09
C GLU A 264 2.44 -8.00 7.16
N PHE A 265 2.31 -9.31 7.47
CA PHE A 265 3.44 -10.18 7.78
C PHE A 265 3.63 -11.38 6.83
N TYR A 266 2.91 -11.49 5.70
CA TYR A 266 3.15 -12.59 4.76
C TYR A 266 4.57 -12.55 4.19
N ARG A 267 5.05 -11.35 3.87
CA ARG A 267 6.39 -11.10 3.31
C ARG A 267 7.03 -9.95 4.06
N ARG A 268 8.35 -10.01 4.20
CA ARG A 268 9.17 -8.87 4.63
C ARG A 268 9.59 -8.05 3.40
N PRO A 269 8.96 -6.90 3.11
CA PRO A 269 9.31 -6.10 1.94
C PRO A 269 10.75 -5.58 2.01
N LYS A 270 11.35 -5.30 0.83
CA LYS A 270 12.72 -4.78 0.75
C LYS A 270 12.76 -3.28 1.06
N ARG A 271 11.76 -2.52 0.60
CA ARG A 271 11.70 -1.06 0.77
C ARG A 271 10.35 -0.55 1.25
N ALA A 272 9.24 -1.27 1.05
CA ALA A 272 7.95 -0.82 1.55
C ALA A 272 7.91 -0.77 3.09
N ASN A 273 7.09 0.14 3.63
CA ASN A 273 6.87 0.24 5.07
C ASN A 273 6.09 -0.99 5.54
N SER A 274 6.60 -1.69 6.55
CA SER A 274 5.92 -2.66 7.40
C SER A 274 6.43 -2.50 8.83
N LEU A 275 5.74 -3.07 9.81
CA LEU A 275 6.21 -3.04 11.21
C LEU A 275 7.63 -3.61 11.36
N GLU A 276 8.00 -4.61 10.55
CA GLU A 276 9.36 -5.16 10.49
C GLU A 276 10.38 -4.20 9.88
N THR A 277 10.08 -3.57 8.74
CA THR A 277 11.03 -2.68 8.05
C THR A 277 11.18 -1.31 8.73
N LEU A 278 10.17 -0.91 9.49
CA LEU A 278 10.21 0.21 10.43
C LEU A 278 10.94 -0.15 11.74
N GLY A 279 11.23 -1.43 11.99
CA GLY A 279 11.92 -1.85 13.21
C GLY A 279 11.05 -1.77 14.47
N LEU A 280 9.73 -1.61 14.34
CA LEU A 280 8.81 -1.50 15.47
C LEU A 280 8.42 -2.88 16.03
N VAL A 281 8.43 -3.92 15.19
CA VAL A 281 8.12 -5.30 15.57
C VAL A 281 9.15 -6.26 15.00
N GLN A 282 9.57 -7.20 15.84
CA GLN A 282 10.39 -8.35 15.45
C GLN A 282 9.50 -9.57 15.25
N VAL A 283 9.68 -10.26 14.12
CA VAL A 283 9.06 -11.56 13.86
C VAL A 283 9.99 -12.65 14.37
N CYS A 284 9.45 -13.47 15.28
CA CYS A 284 10.15 -14.59 15.90
C CYS A 284 9.61 -15.91 15.39
N TYR A 285 10.47 -16.93 15.44
CA TYR A 285 10.14 -18.31 15.09
C TYR A 285 10.42 -19.17 16.33
N PRO A 286 9.43 -19.35 17.23
CA PRO A 286 9.63 -20.02 18.52
C PRO A 286 10.30 -21.39 18.37
N LYS A 287 9.94 -22.14 17.32
CA LYS A 287 10.50 -23.48 17.09
C LYS A 287 12.01 -23.49 16.82
N LEU A 288 12.66 -22.36 16.50
CA LEU A 288 14.12 -22.30 16.34
C LEU A 288 14.87 -22.42 17.68
N THR A 289 14.23 -22.10 18.81
CA THR A 289 14.90 -22.17 20.12
C THR A 289 15.18 -23.61 20.57
N SER A 290 14.49 -24.59 20.00
CA SER A 290 14.70 -26.02 20.29
C SER A 290 15.98 -26.58 19.67
N ILE A 291 16.60 -25.86 18.73
CA ILE A 291 17.82 -26.30 18.04
C ILE A 291 19.01 -26.13 18.98
N THR A 292 19.65 -27.20 19.41
CA THR A 292 20.76 -27.15 20.37
C THR A 292 22.14 -27.41 19.76
N SER A 293 22.21 -27.78 18.48
CA SER A 293 23.45 -28.09 17.77
C SER A 293 23.58 -27.29 16.48
N LYS A 294 24.84 -27.09 16.05
CA LYS A 294 25.19 -26.47 14.76
C LYS A 294 25.68 -27.54 13.76
N PRO A 295 25.57 -27.30 12.44
CA PRO A 295 26.08 -28.21 11.43
C PRO A 295 27.59 -28.45 11.58
N MET A 296 28.08 -29.64 11.19
CA MET A 296 29.52 -29.96 11.26
C MET A 296 30.39 -29.02 10.43
N ALA A 297 29.89 -28.57 9.27
CA ALA A 297 30.58 -27.63 8.41
C ALA A 297 30.51 -26.17 8.92
N TRP A 298 29.78 -25.89 10.00
CA TRP A 298 29.68 -24.56 10.58
C TRP A 298 30.99 -24.15 11.27
N PRO A 299 31.49 -22.92 11.09
CA PRO A 299 32.77 -22.52 11.69
C PRO A 299 32.83 -22.72 13.21
N ALA A 300 33.98 -23.20 13.70
CA ALA A 300 34.16 -23.55 15.11
C ALA A 300 33.94 -22.37 16.06
N HIS A 301 34.34 -21.16 15.65
CA HIS A 301 34.25 -19.92 16.42
C HIS A 301 32.83 -19.33 16.53
N LEU A 302 31.87 -19.83 15.77
CA LEU A 302 30.47 -19.37 15.82
C LEU A 302 29.62 -20.35 16.61
N ASP A 303 28.71 -19.84 17.43
CA ASP A 303 27.85 -20.63 18.29
C ASP A 303 26.56 -21.09 17.59
N VAL A 304 25.70 -21.75 18.37
CA VAL A 304 24.38 -22.21 17.90
C VAL A 304 23.43 -21.04 17.66
N ASP A 305 23.61 -19.90 18.34
CA ASP A 305 22.78 -18.71 18.14
C ASP A 305 23.05 -18.04 16.79
N SER A 306 24.30 -18.02 16.34
CA SER A 306 24.67 -17.63 14.97
C SER A 306 24.00 -18.55 13.94
N TRP A 307 23.95 -19.86 14.19
CA TRP A 307 23.23 -20.81 13.33
C TRP A 307 21.72 -20.55 13.30
N ARG A 308 21.08 -20.36 14.46
CA ARG A 308 19.65 -20.00 14.55
C ARG A 308 19.35 -18.69 13.82
N THR A 309 20.27 -17.72 13.91
CA THR A 309 20.18 -16.43 13.19
C THR A 309 20.22 -16.62 11.68
N TYR A 310 21.09 -17.49 11.17
CA TYR A 310 21.12 -17.84 9.75
C TYR A 310 19.83 -18.52 9.29
N LEU A 311 19.29 -19.47 10.07
CA LEU A 311 18.00 -20.11 9.77
C LEU A 311 16.85 -19.10 9.74
N LYS A 312 16.78 -18.17 10.71
CA LYS A 312 15.82 -17.06 10.68
C LYS A 312 15.97 -16.23 9.41
N MET A 313 17.20 -15.90 9.03
CA MET A 313 17.46 -15.16 7.79
C MET A 313 16.95 -15.91 6.55
N LEU A 314 17.05 -17.24 6.50
CA LEU A 314 16.46 -18.03 5.41
C LEU A 314 14.92 -17.94 5.42
N LEU A 315 14.29 -18.00 6.59
CA LEU A 315 12.84 -17.87 6.71
C LEU A 315 12.34 -16.49 6.25
N ASP A 316 13.00 -15.40 6.67
CA ASP A 316 12.60 -14.04 6.31
C ASP A 316 12.91 -13.69 4.85
N TYR A 317 14.15 -13.93 4.41
CA TYR A 317 14.67 -13.39 3.15
C TYR A 317 14.67 -14.39 1.98
N TYR A 318 14.24 -15.62 2.23
CA TYR A 318 14.04 -16.64 1.20
C TYR A 318 12.64 -17.26 1.25
N VAL A 319 12.16 -17.79 2.39
CA VAL A 319 10.84 -18.44 2.48
C VAL A 319 9.70 -17.43 2.31
N ARG A 320 9.60 -16.45 3.21
CA ARG A 320 8.57 -15.39 3.18
C ARG A 320 8.73 -14.47 1.97
N GLU A 321 9.96 -14.12 1.60
CA GLU A 321 10.27 -13.32 0.40
C GLU A 321 9.73 -13.94 -0.90
N ASN A 322 9.83 -15.27 -1.05
CA ASN A 322 9.28 -15.99 -2.20
C ASN A 322 7.81 -16.42 -2.02
N THR A 323 7.13 -15.92 -0.98
CA THR A 323 5.75 -16.29 -0.63
C THR A 323 5.52 -17.80 -0.57
N ILE A 324 6.49 -18.55 0.00
CA ILE A 324 6.39 -19.99 0.25
C ILE A 324 5.53 -20.19 1.51
N LEU A 325 4.24 -19.92 1.38
CA LEU A 325 3.29 -19.82 2.49
C LEU A 325 2.03 -20.61 2.16
N ASN A 326 1.50 -21.33 3.15
CA ASN A 326 0.15 -21.86 3.10
C ASN A 326 -0.83 -20.76 3.52
N ILE A 327 -1.56 -20.20 2.56
CA ILE A 327 -2.57 -19.15 2.77
C ILE A 327 -3.89 -19.63 2.17
N ASP A 328 -4.99 -19.39 2.87
CA ASP A 328 -6.33 -19.71 2.39
C ASP A 328 -6.59 -19.08 1.01
N HIS A 329 -6.93 -19.91 0.03
CA HIS A 329 -7.19 -19.46 -1.34
C HIS A 329 -8.31 -18.41 -1.41
N ARG A 330 -9.27 -18.45 -0.48
CA ARG A 330 -10.40 -17.52 -0.41
C ARG A 330 -9.94 -16.08 -0.11
N TRP A 331 -8.75 -15.90 0.47
CA TRP A 331 -8.19 -14.60 0.79
C TRP A 331 -7.51 -13.93 -0.42
N GLN A 332 -7.14 -14.67 -1.46
CA GLN A 332 -6.27 -14.15 -2.54
C GLN A 332 -6.83 -12.92 -3.26
N SER A 333 -8.15 -12.83 -3.43
CA SER A 333 -8.82 -11.67 -4.04
C SER A 333 -9.08 -10.51 -3.07
N LEU A 334 -8.94 -10.72 -1.76
CA LEU A 334 -9.35 -9.78 -0.70
C LEU A 334 -8.19 -9.25 0.14
N ILE A 335 -7.06 -9.97 0.17
CA ILE A 335 -5.90 -9.65 1.00
C ILE A 335 -5.21 -8.35 0.57
N GLY A 336 -5.59 -7.74 -0.55
CA GLY A 336 -5.07 -6.42 -0.95
C GLY A 336 -3.57 -6.40 -1.24
N ALA A 337 -2.99 -7.57 -1.50
CA ALA A 337 -1.59 -7.76 -1.87
C ALA A 337 -1.51 -8.83 -2.97
N ARG A 338 -0.55 -8.68 -3.90
CA ARG A 338 -0.31 -9.67 -4.95
C ARG A 338 0.44 -10.87 -4.34
N ILE A 339 -0.30 -11.82 -3.78
CA ILE A 339 0.28 -13.02 -3.19
C ILE A 339 0.07 -14.19 -4.15
N ARG A 340 1.18 -14.82 -4.55
CA ARG A 340 1.19 -16.05 -5.34
C ARG A 340 1.90 -17.14 -4.53
N PRO A 341 1.16 -17.89 -3.69
CA PRO A 341 1.76 -18.95 -2.90
C PRO A 341 2.61 -19.89 -3.76
N LYS A 342 3.83 -20.14 -3.30
CA LYS A 342 4.76 -21.08 -3.94
C LYS A 342 5.01 -22.29 -3.04
N TRP A 343 5.45 -23.37 -3.66
CA TRP A 343 5.92 -24.58 -2.98
C TRP A 343 7.43 -24.67 -3.11
N VAL A 344 8.12 -24.99 -2.02
CA VAL A 344 9.55 -25.21 -2.05
C VAL A 344 9.87 -26.69 -2.22
N MET A 345 10.74 -26.99 -3.18
CA MET A 345 11.24 -28.34 -3.48
C MET A 345 12.59 -28.56 -2.78
N PRO A 346 12.95 -29.82 -2.47
CA PRO A 346 14.27 -30.16 -1.92
C PRO A 346 15.44 -29.65 -2.80
N PRO A 347 16.62 -29.41 -2.21
CA PRO A 347 17.80 -29.01 -2.97
C PRO A 347 18.25 -30.12 -3.94
N VAL A 348 18.86 -29.72 -5.06
CA VAL A 348 19.51 -30.65 -6.01
C VAL A 348 20.99 -30.33 -6.01
N ILE A 349 21.81 -31.33 -5.66
CA ILE A 349 23.26 -31.22 -5.52
C ILE A 349 23.94 -31.93 -6.70
N GLY A 350 24.98 -31.32 -7.26
CA GLY A 350 25.86 -31.95 -8.26
C GLY A 350 25.23 -32.27 -9.63
N LYS A 351 23.94 -31.95 -9.85
CA LYS A 351 23.23 -32.16 -11.13
C LYS A 351 22.64 -30.85 -11.63
N LYS A 352 22.52 -30.73 -12.96
CA LYS A 352 21.81 -29.59 -13.57
C LYS A 352 20.34 -29.62 -13.11
N PRO A 353 19.85 -28.58 -12.43
CA PRO A 353 18.48 -28.57 -11.93
C PRO A 353 17.49 -28.50 -13.09
N GLU A 354 16.44 -29.34 -13.04
CA GLU A 354 15.35 -29.27 -14.01
C GLU A 354 14.58 -27.95 -13.88
N LYS A 355 14.05 -27.47 -15.01
CA LYS A 355 13.26 -26.24 -15.05
C LYS A 355 11.93 -26.49 -14.36
N LEU A 356 11.69 -25.79 -13.26
CA LEU A 356 10.44 -25.88 -12.51
C LEU A 356 9.36 -24.95 -13.08
N PRO A 357 8.07 -25.32 -13.00
CA PRO A 357 6.96 -24.40 -13.19
C PRO A 357 7.02 -23.24 -12.20
N GLY A 358 6.51 -22.06 -12.56
CA GLY A 358 6.62 -20.83 -11.74
C GLY A 358 5.98 -20.88 -10.34
N ARG A 359 5.12 -21.88 -10.06
CA ARG A 359 4.55 -22.13 -8.73
C ARG A 359 5.52 -22.84 -7.76
N PHE A 360 6.60 -23.41 -8.26
CA PHE A 360 7.60 -24.10 -7.47
C PHE A 360 8.91 -23.30 -7.43
N VAL A 361 9.59 -23.33 -6.29
CA VAL A 361 10.94 -22.80 -6.11
C VAL A 361 11.79 -23.92 -5.53
N ARG A 362 13.07 -23.97 -5.88
CA ARG A 362 13.99 -24.98 -5.36
C ARG A 362 14.78 -24.42 -4.20
N TRP A 363 14.90 -25.17 -3.11
CA TRP A 363 15.73 -24.81 -1.97
C TRP A 363 17.14 -24.44 -2.44
N PRO A 364 17.80 -23.44 -1.84
CA PRO A 364 19.09 -22.96 -2.34
C PRO A 364 20.14 -24.07 -2.35
N SER A 365 20.88 -24.14 -3.45
CA SER A 365 22.14 -24.89 -3.60
C SER A 365 23.09 -24.10 -4.50
N VAL A 366 24.39 -24.40 -4.41
CA VAL A 366 25.43 -23.69 -5.18
C VAL A 366 25.15 -23.80 -6.68
N ASN A 367 25.02 -22.64 -7.33
CA ASN A 367 24.76 -22.57 -8.76
C ASN A 367 26.07 -22.63 -9.55
N THR A 368 26.30 -23.75 -10.23
CA THR A 368 27.49 -23.99 -11.05
C THR A 368 27.30 -23.63 -12.53
N VAL A 369 26.10 -23.23 -12.96
CA VAL A 369 25.76 -23.06 -14.38
C VAL A 369 26.08 -21.66 -14.91
N ASN A 370 25.64 -20.61 -14.20
CA ASN A 370 25.82 -19.22 -14.65
C ASN A 370 26.58 -18.34 -13.63
N GLY A 371 27.08 -18.94 -12.54
CA GLY A 371 27.86 -18.27 -11.49
C GLY A 371 27.09 -17.26 -10.63
N ILE A 372 25.80 -17.01 -10.89
CA ILE A 372 24.97 -16.11 -10.07
C ILE A 372 24.40 -16.88 -8.89
N GLN A 373 24.84 -16.53 -7.70
CA GLN A 373 24.45 -17.19 -6.46
C GLN A 373 23.23 -16.54 -5.80
N SER A 374 22.47 -17.34 -5.07
CA SER A 374 21.36 -16.86 -4.26
C SER A 374 21.85 -16.04 -3.06
N ARG A 375 20.94 -15.25 -2.47
CA ARG A 375 21.25 -14.48 -1.25
C ARG A 375 21.71 -15.38 -0.10
N ALA A 376 21.10 -16.53 0.08
CA ALA A 376 21.46 -17.50 1.12
C ALA A 376 22.95 -17.87 1.05
N ILE A 377 23.42 -18.22 -0.15
CA ILE A 377 24.81 -18.63 -0.42
C ILE A 377 25.76 -17.45 -0.24
N LEU A 378 25.41 -16.27 -0.78
CA LEU A 378 26.25 -15.09 -0.66
C LEU A 378 26.47 -14.70 0.81
N MET A 379 25.45 -14.84 1.67
CA MET A 379 25.59 -14.52 3.09
C MET A 379 26.59 -15.44 3.80
N LEU A 380 26.61 -16.74 3.50
CA LEU A 380 27.64 -17.67 4.01
C LEU A 380 29.02 -17.30 3.49
N CYS A 381 29.15 -17.05 2.18
CA CYS A 381 30.43 -16.66 1.59
C CYS A 381 31.01 -15.40 2.24
N LYS A 382 30.19 -14.38 2.49
CA LYS A 382 30.64 -13.13 3.10
C LYS A 382 30.92 -13.28 4.60
N ALA A 383 30.11 -14.04 5.33
CA ALA A 383 30.28 -14.26 6.76
C ALA A 383 31.58 -15.02 7.06
N PHE A 384 31.88 -16.05 6.27
CA PHE A 384 33.00 -16.96 6.54
C PHE A 384 34.23 -16.68 5.68
N ASN A 385 34.18 -15.65 4.83
CA ASN A 385 35.18 -15.35 3.81
C ASN A 385 35.45 -16.55 2.88
N TRP A 386 34.39 -17.23 2.47
CA TRP A 386 34.43 -18.39 1.57
C TRP A 386 34.17 -17.99 0.12
N SER A 387 34.62 -18.84 -0.80
CA SER A 387 34.24 -18.79 -2.22
C SER A 387 33.55 -20.07 -2.66
N THR A 388 32.57 -19.94 -3.55
CA THR A 388 31.80 -21.10 -4.07
C THR A 388 32.66 -22.08 -4.88
N GLU A 389 33.83 -21.66 -5.36
CA GLU A 389 34.75 -22.51 -6.11
C GLU A 389 35.51 -23.47 -5.18
N HIS A 390 35.86 -23.04 -3.97
CA HIS A 390 36.64 -23.85 -3.03
C HIS A 390 35.81 -24.47 -1.90
N HIS A 391 34.62 -23.93 -1.63
CA HIS A 391 33.80 -24.30 -0.48
C HIS A 391 32.40 -24.80 -0.88
N GLN A 392 32.25 -25.31 -2.11
CA GLN A 392 30.96 -25.78 -2.61
C GLN A 392 30.32 -26.82 -1.68
N ASP A 393 31.07 -27.86 -1.33
CA ASP A 393 30.57 -28.99 -0.53
C ASP A 393 30.16 -28.54 0.88
N GLN A 394 30.93 -27.65 1.51
CA GLN A 394 30.60 -27.08 2.81
C GLN A 394 29.31 -26.26 2.75
N ILE A 395 29.15 -25.42 1.73
CA ILE A 395 27.94 -24.59 1.54
C ILE A 395 26.71 -25.46 1.29
N ASP A 396 26.80 -26.42 0.37
CA ASP A 396 25.70 -27.32 0.04
C ASP A 396 25.34 -28.23 1.24
N SER A 397 26.32 -28.64 2.04
CA SER A 397 26.11 -29.38 3.30
C SER A 397 25.34 -28.55 4.32
N ILE A 398 25.74 -27.29 4.55
CA ILE A 398 25.03 -26.36 5.46
C ILE A 398 23.59 -26.13 5.01
N LEU A 399 23.36 -25.92 3.70
CA LEU A 399 22.03 -25.68 3.16
C LEU A 399 21.15 -26.94 3.21
N SER A 400 21.73 -28.13 3.05
CA SER A 400 21.03 -29.41 3.19
C SER A 400 20.64 -29.68 4.64
N GLU A 401 21.53 -29.36 5.59
CA GLU A 401 21.23 -29.42 7.01
C GLU A 401 20.12 -28.41 7.36
N ALA A 402 20.19 -27.17 6.85
CA ALA A 402 19.11 -26.19 7.02
C ALA A 402 17.75 -26.72 6.54
N TRP A 403 17.73 -27.39 5.37
CA TRP A 403 16.52 -28.03 4.86
C TRP A 403 16.00 -29.12 5.80
N HIS A 404 16.89 -30.03 6.24
CA HIS A 404 16.54 -31.11 7.15
C HIS A 404 16.00 -30.59 8.48
N VAL A 405 16.67 -29.61 9.09
CA VAL A 405 16.23 -28.96 10.33
C VAL A 405 14.82 -28.39 10.15
N LEU A 406 14.62 -27.54 9.14
CA LEU A 406 13.36 -26.80 8.94
C LEU A 406 12.18 -27.70 8.55
N THR A 407 12.41 -28.84 7.90
CA THR A 407 11.36 -29.75 7.43
C THR A 407 11.13 -30.94 8.37
N GLN A 408 12.18 -31.56 8.89
CA GLN A 408 12.11 -32.82 9.63
C GLN A 408 12.29 -32.63 11.14
N GLN A 409 13.26 -31.83 11.58
CA GLN A 409 13.55 -31.68 13.02
C GLN A 409 12.51 -30.80 13.72
N ILE A 410 12.27 -29.59 13.21
CA ILE A 410 11.37 -28.61 13.85
C ILE A 410 10.04 -28.42 13.12
N ASN A 411 9.92 -28.97 11.91
CA ASN A 411 8.68 -28.96 11.10
C ASN A 411 8.04 -27.55 10.99
N LEU A 412 8.83 -26.57 10.54
CA LEU A 412 8.34 -25.25 10.14
C LEU A 412 7.94 -25.22 8.66
N LEU A 413 8.60 -26.02 7.83
CA LEU A 413 8.25 -26.24 6.42
C LEU A 413 7.52 -27.58 6.30
N ILE A 414 6.19 -27.50 6.22
CA ILE A 414 5.31 -28.67 6.18
C ILE A 414 5.24 -29.20 4.75
N ILE A 415 5.42 -30.51 4.58
CA ILE A 415 5.40 -31.19 3.28
C ILE A 415 3.94 -31.43 2.86
N PHE A 416 3.55 -30.93 1.69
CA PHE A 416 2.24 -31.10 1.06
C PHE A 416 2.42 -31.67 -0.35
N GLY A 417 2.15 -32.98 -0.52
CA GLY A 417 2.37 -33.65 -1.80
C GLY A 417 3.82 -33.52 -2.25
N ASP A 418 4.03 -32.90 -3.42
CA ASP A 418 5.35 -32.80 -4.05
C ASP A 418 6.25 -31.67 -3.48
N GLY A 419 5.74 -30.77 -2.63
CA GLY A 419 6.55 -29.64 -2.12
C GLY A 419 6.16 -29.17 -0.72
N SER A 420 6.97 -28.30 -0.13
CA SER A 420 6.77 -27.80 1.24
C SER A 420 6.29 -26.35 1.28
N GLN A 421 5.54 -25.99 2.33
CA GLN A 421 5.08 -24.62 2.60
C GLN A 421 5.20 -24.27 4.08
N PHE A 422 5.31 -22.97 4.37
CA PHE A 422 5.35 -22.44 5.73
C PHE A 422 3.96 -22.00 6.20
N GLU A 423 3.62 -22.22 7.47
CA GLU A 423 2.36 -21.74 8.06
C GLU A 423 2.60 -20.54 8.98
N LEU A 424 1.83 -19.45 8.76
CA LEU A 424 1.97 -18.22 9.55
C LEU A 424 1.66 -18.42 11.04
N LYS A 425 0.92 -19.47 11.42
CA LYS A 425 0.64 -19.77 12.83
C LYS A 425 1.90 -20.06 13.66
N ASP A 426 3.00 -20.43 13.00
CA ASP A 426 4.27 -20.75 13.63
C ASP A 426 5.17 -19.52 13.84
N ILE A 427 4.69 -18.30 13.55
CA ILE A 427 5.38 -17.07 13.92
C ILE A 427 4.85 -16.49 15.23
N SER A 428 5.68 -15.69 15.87
CA SER A 428 5.32 -14.87 17.01
C SER A 428 5.92 -13.46 16.87
N PHE A 429 5.49 -12.55 17.74
CA PHE A 429 5.84 -11.15 17.67
C PHE A 429 6.36 -10.66 19.01
N ARG A 430 7.39 -9.80 18.96
CA ARG A 430 7.90 -9.09 20.13
C ARG A 430 8.37 -7.68 19.77
N LEU A 431 8.57 -6.84 20.77
CA LEU A 431 9.26 -5.56 20.59
C LEU A 431 10.77 -5.80 20.53
N PRO A 432 11.47 -5.35 19.48
CA PRO A 432 12.92 -5.48 19.41
C PRO A 432 13.58 -4.56 20.46
N ASN A 433 14.64 -5.07 21.10
CA ASN A 433 15.49 -4.27 21.99
C ASN A 433 16.48 -3.41 21.19
N GLU A 434 17.05 -4.00 20.16
CA GLU A 434 17.96 -3.36 19.21
C GLU A 434 17.49 -3.71 17.79
N VAL A 435 17.64 -2.76 16.88
CA VAL A 435 17.42 -2.97 15.44
C VAL A 435 18.64 -2.48 14.69
N TYR A 436 18.81 -2.91 13.44
CA TYR A 436 20.00 -2.63 12.67
C TYR A 436 19.67 -1.92 11.36
N LEU A 437 20.22 -0.74 11.15
CA LEU A 437 20.03 0.02 9.92
C LEU A 437 20.81 -0.62 8.77
N CYS A 438 20.10 -1.01 7.73
CA CYS A 438 20.67 -1.46 6.47
C CYS A 438 21.09 -0.26 5.61
N PRO A 439 22.38 -0.08 5.28
CA PRO A 439 22.82 1.08 4.49
C PRO A 439 22.38 1.02 3.02
N VAL A 440 21.96 -0.16 2.52
CA VAL A 440 21.51 -0.34 1.13
C VAL A 440 20.03 0.01 0.95
N THR A 441 19.17 -0.44 1.86
CA THR A 441 17.72 -0.20 1.76
C THR A 441 17.25 0.97 2.60
N ARG A 442 18.07 1.44 3.55
CA ARG A 442 17.70 2.39 4.62
C ARG A 442 16.48 1.96 5.41
N ARG A 443 16.32 0.63 5.57
CA ARG A 443 15.33 0.00 6.43
C ARG A 443 16.02 -0.70 7.59
N PHE A 444 15.30 -0.83 8.69
CA PHE A 444 15.78 -1.58 9.85
C PHE A 444 15.70 -3.08 9.58
N ILE A 445 16.58 -3.83 10.24
CA ILE A 445 16.65 -5.29 10.28
C ILE A 445 16.68 -5.67 11.76
N ASP A 446 15.80 -6.57 12.17
CA ASP A 446 15.66 -7.04 13.54
C ASP A 446 16.77 -8.02 13.95
N THR A 447 17.17 -8.92 13.05
CA THR A 447 18.13 -9.99 13.38
C THR A 447 19.09 -10.24 12.22
N PRO A 448 20.20 -9.48 12.11
CA PRO A 448 21.18 -9.63 11.03
C PRO A 448 22.13 -10.80 11.29
N PHE A 449 22.32 -11.65 10.29
CA PHE A 449 23.34 -12.71 10.34
C PHE A 449 24.74 -12.11 10.26
N GLU A 450 25.58 -12.34 11.29
CA GLU A 450 26.95 -11.81 11.40
C GLU A 450 27.08 -10.29 11.16
N ARG A 451 26.05 -9.52 11.56
CA ARG A 451 25.94 -8.07 11.29
C ARG A 451 26.07 -7.69 9.80
N LEU A 452 25.72 -8.62 8.91
CA LEU A 452 25.73 -8.42 7.47
C LEU A 452 24.35 -8.02 6.96
N SER A 453 24.35 -7.24 5.88
CA SER A 453 23.15 -6.89 5.15
C SER A 453 22.75 -8.02 4.18
N PRO A 454 21.51 -8.54 4.26
CA PRO A 454 20.96 -9.48 3.27
C PRO A 454 20.79 -8.84 1.89
N TYR A 455 20.90 -7.52 1.79
CA TYR A 455 20.81 -6.76 0.53
C TYR A 455 22.18 -6.36 -0.03
N THR A 456 23.25 -7.02 0.41
CA THR A 456 24.59 -6.87 -0.20
C THR A 456 24.52 -7.13 -1.72
N PRO A 457 25.13 -6.28 -2.57
CA PRO A 457 25.09 -6.44 -4.02
C PRO A 457 25.59 -7.80 -4.49
N ARG A 458 24.87 -8.42 -5.44
CA ARG A 458 25.20 -9.76 -5.97
C ARG A 458 26.39 -9.79 -6.93
N THR A 459 26.68 -8.65 -7.54
CA THR A 459 27.70 -8.52 -8.60
C THR A 459 29.10 -8.25 -8.07
N ASP A 460 29.21 -7.81 -6.81
CA ASP A 460 30.50 -7.48 -6.19
C ASP A 460 30.86 -8.53 -5.13
N ARG A 461 31.78 -9.43 -5.52
CA ARG A 461 32.25 -10.54 -4.68
C ARG A 461 33.11 -10.09 -3.51
N GLU A 462 33.63 -8.86 -3.50
CA GLU A 462 34.47 -8.35 -2.41
C GLU A 462 33.68 -7.44 -1.45
N MET A 463 32.67 -6.73 -1.95
CA MET A 463 31.88 -5.82 -1.12
C MET A 463 31.15 -6.55 0.02
N VAL A 464 31.50 -6.23 1.25
CA VAL A 464 30.82 -6.68 2.47
C VAL A 464 30.07 -5.49 3.04
N VAL A 465 28.73 -5.58 3.08
CA VAL A 465 27.90 -4.51 3.64
C VAL A 465 27.50 -4.87 5.05
N LYS A 466 28.02 -4.13 6.04
CA LYS A 466 27.62 -4.27 7.44
C LYS A 466 26.42 -3.40 7.78
N VAL A 467 25.62 -3.86 8.71
CA VAL A 467 24.52 -3.08 9.30
C VAL A 467 24.98 -2.38 10.57
N THR A 468 24.28 -1.31 10.96
CA THR A 468 24.63 -0.50 12.13
C THR A 468 23.55 -0.61 13.20
N PRO A 469 23.87 -0.90 14.46
CA PRO A 469 22.87 -1.03 15.53
C PRO A 469 22.24 0.32 15.88
N TYR A 470 20.96 0.28 16.26
CA TYR A 470 20.13 1.40 16.69
C TYR A 470 19.18 0.94 17.80
N THR A 471 19.00 1.78 18.81
CA THR A 471 17.92 1.65 19.79
C THR A 471 16.81 2.63 19.42
N LEU A 472 15.62 2.13 19.12
CA LEU A 472 14.49 2.99 18.82
C LEU A 472 13.83 3.51 20.11
N PRO A 473 13.40 4.79 20.14
CA PRO A 473 12.71 5.34 21.30
C PRO A 473 11.38 4.59 21.54
N ARG A 474 11.07 4.32 22.79
CA ARG A 474 9.84 3.62 23.20
C ARG A 474 8.87 4.57 23.88
N LEU A 475 7.58 4.44 23.54
CA LEU A 475 6.53 5.23 24.15
C LEU A 475 6.51 5.00 25.69
N PRO A 476 6.55 6.06 26.51
CA PRO A 476 6.51 5.91 27.96
C PRO A 476 5.24 5.21 28.44
N LYS A 477 5.39 4.22 29.35
CA LYS A 477 4.26 3.41 29.87
C LYS A 477 3.11 4.23 30.44
N LYS A 478 3.42 5.39 31.05
CA LYS A 478 2.39 6.31 31.59
C LYS A 478 1.40 6.80 30.53
N LEU A 479 1.84 6.93 29.27
CA LEU A 479 1.01 7.41 28.16
C LEU A 479 0.11 6.31 27.58
N LEU A 480 0.43 5.03 27.83
CA LEU A 480 -0.35 3.89 27.32
C LEU A 480 -1.76 3.79 27.92
N TYR A 481 -1.97 4.38 29.10
CA TYR A 481 -3.20 4.24 29.86
C TYR A 481 -4.05 5.51 29.88
N VAL A 482 -3.61 6.58 29.19
CA VAL A 482 -4.39 7.82 29.07
C VAL A 482 -5.43 7.64 27.95
N PRO A 483 -6.73 7.64 28.25
CA PRO A 483 -7.75 7.39 27.26
C PRO A 483 -8.05 8.63 26.40
N GLY A 484 -8.61 8.40 25.22
CA GLY A 484 -9.21 9.44 24.38
C GLY A 484 -8.22 10.47 23.85
N ASP A 485 -8.74 11.66 23.54
CA ASP A 485 -8.00 12.73 22.87
C ASP A 485 -6.84 13.27 23.71
N GLU A 486 -6.95 13.25 25.05
CA GLU A 486 -5.86 13.66 25.96
C GLU A 486 -4.64 12.74 25.82
N GLY A 487 -4.86 11.43 25.73
CA GLY A 487 -3.79 10.46 25.51
C GLY A 487 -3.11 10.64 24.17
N LEU A 488 -3.91 10.86 23.12
CA LEU A 488 -3.40 11.13 21.77
C LEU A 488 -2.54 12.41 21.73
N LEU A 489 -3.00 13.49 22.35
CA LEU A 489 -2.25 14.74 22.44
C LEU A 489 -0.94 14.58 23.22
N ALA A 490 -0.96 13.84 24.33
CA ALA A 490 0.24 13.57 25.12
C ALA A 490 1.26 12.70 24.35
N ILE A 491 0.79 11.72 23.57
CA ILE A 491 1.64 10.93 22.66
C ILE A 491 2.29 11.85 21.62
N ARG A 492 1.52 12.75 21.00
CA ARG A 492 2.02 13.72 20.01
C ARG A 492 3.02 14.70 20.60
N GLU A 493 2.77 15.18 21.81
CA GLU A 493 3.69 16.03 22.54
C GLU A 493 5.01 15.31 22.80
N TRP A 494 4.96 14.04 23.23
CA TRP A 494 6.15 13.21 23.38
C TRP A 494 6.89 13.01 22.05
N LEU A 495 6.19 12.64 20.97
CA LEU A 495 6.77 12.46 19.64
C LEU A 495 7.48 13.72 19.14
N ASN A 496 6.96 14.92 19.46
CA ASN A 496 7.53 16.19 19.04
C ASN A 496 8.63 16.73 19.96
N SER A 497 8.71 16.26 21.21
CA SER A 497 9.71 16.71 22.19
C SER A 497 10.86 15.73 22.39
N GLU A 498 10.67 14.44 22.11
CA GLU A 498 11.67 13.39 22.31
C GLU A 498 12.89 13.59 21.41
N PRO A 499 14.09 13.87 21.97
CA PRO A 499 15.28 14.18 21.16
C PRO A 499 15.68 13.06 20.20
N GLN A 500 15.52 11.80 20.60
CA GLN A 500 15.84 10.66 19.73
C GLN A 500 14.91 10.60 18.51
N VAL A 501 13.61 10.85 18.68
CA VAL A 501 12.65 10.93 17.57
C VAL A 501 13.02 12.06 16.63
N GLN A 502 13.34 13.25 17.16
CA GLN A 502 13.74 14.39 16.34
C GLN A 502 15.01 14.13 15.53
N GLN A 503 15.99 13.43 16.13
CA GLN A 503 17.21 13.04 15.41
C GLN A 503 16.91 12.03 14.30
N LEU A 504 16.11 11.00 14.56
CA LEU A 504 15.72 10.03 13.54
C LEU A 504 14.91 10.66 12.40
N ARG A 505 14.10 11.69 12.66
CA ARG A 505 13.42 12.48 11.62
C ARG A 505 14.42 13.24 10.74
N LYS A 506 15.43 13.90 11.33
CA LYS A 506 16.51 14.58 10.59
C LYS A 506 17.29 13.61 9.69
N ASP A 507 17.52 12.39 10.18
CA ASP A 507 18.21 11.33 9.45
C ASP A 507 17.32 10.61 8.41
N ALA A 508 16.04 11.00 8.31
CA ALA A 508 15.00 10.39 7.48
C ALA A 508 14.79 8.89 7.77
N LEU A 509 14.97 8.48 9.03
CA LEU A 509 14.73 7.13 9.54
C LEU A 509 13.41 7.00 10.30
N TRP A 510 12.78 8.13 10.62
CA TRP A 510 11.46 8.20 11.25
C TRP A 510 10.45 8.91 10.36
N SER A 511 9.35 8.23 10.03
CA SER A 511 8.31 8.74 9.15
C SER A 511 7.00 9.01 9.90
N ASP A 512 6.12 9.78 9.28
CA ASP A 512 4.71 9.95 9.65
C ASP A 512 3.98 8.60 9.88
N VAL A 513 4.34 7.55 9.15
CA VAL A 513 3.80 6.20 9.40
C VAL A 513 4.17 5.68 10.79
N MET A 514 5.35 5.96 11.31
CA MET A 514 5.74 5.56 12.67
C MET A 514 4.95 6.33 13.73
N ASP A 515 4.76 7.64 13.51
CA ASP A 515 3.90 8.47 14.37
C ASP A 515 2.49 7.85 14.43
N LEU A 516 1.89 7.53 13.28
CA LEU A 516 0.57 6.90 13.20
C LEU A 516 0.49 5.55 13.91
N VAL A 517 1.53 4.72 13.83
CA VAL A 517 1.56 3.43 14.55
C VAL A 517 1.60 3.64 16.07
N ILE A 518 2.39 4.60 16.54
CA ILE A 518 2.53 4.90 17.97
C ILE A 518 1.26 5.54 18.53
N GLU A 519 0.58 6.38 17.73
CA GLU A 519 -0.76 6.91 18.05
C GLU A 519 -1.84 5.82 18.10
N GLY A 520 -1.57 4.60 17.60
CA GLY A 520 -2.51 3.48 17.60
C GLY A 520 -3.25 3.27 16.29
N GLY A 521 -3.03 4.12 15.30
CA GLY A 521 -3.63 4.05 13.97
C GLY A 521 -5.14 4.31 13.97
N ASN A 522 -5.62 4.88 12.87
CA ASN A 522 -7.02 5.27 12.72
C ASN A 522 -7.71 4.41 11.67
N TYR A 523 -8.92 3.92 11.98
CA TYR A 523 -9.77 3.22 11.02
C TYR A 523 -10.96 4.09 10.61
N PHE A 524 -10.95 4.48 9.34
CA PHE A 524 -12.07 5.07 8.63
C PHE A 524 -12.44 4.26 7.38
N ARG A 525 -13.68 4.39 6.91
CA ARG A 525 -14.17 3.75 5.69
C ARG A 525 -14.15 4.70 4.51
N ALA A 526 -13.74 4.17 3.36
CA ALA A 526 -13.72 4.88 2.09
C ALA A 526 -14.49 4.13 1.01
N ALA A 527 -15.18 4.87 0.12
CA ALA A 527 -15.87 4.29 -1.02
C ALA A 527 -15.85 5.22 -2.24
N GLU A 528 -15.95 4.61 -3.42
CA GLU A 528 -16.11 5.33 -4.68
C GLU A 528 -17.57 5.79 -4.87
N HIS A 529 -17.73 7.04 -5.28
CA HIS A 529 -18.96 7.61 -5.78
C HIS A 529 -18.74 8.11 -7.21
N SER A 530 -19.08 7.28 -8.19
CA SER A 530 -18.96 7.61 -9.60
C SER A 530 -20.09 6.98 -10.40
N ALA A 531 -20.33 7.50 -11.62
CA ALA A 531 -21.34 6.97 -12.53
C ALA A 531 -21.02 5.54 -13.04
N GLN A 532 -19.88 4.95 -12.65
CA GLN A 532 -19.54 3.55 -12.96
C GLN A 532 -20.16 2.56 -11.96
N GLN A 533 -20.60 3.04 -10.79
CA GLN A 533 -21.22 2.19 -9.77
C GLN A 533 -22.74 2.07 -10.01
N PRO A 534 -23.35 0.91 -9.72
CA PRO A 534 -24.80 0.74 -9.79
C PRO A 534 -25.53 1.70 -8.85
N LYS A 535 -26.69 2.23 -9.28
CA LYS A 535 -27.49 3.17 -8.49
C LYS A 535 -27.82 2.66 -7.08
N SER A 536 -28.25 1.40 -6.96
CA SER A 536 -28.56 0.79 -5.65
C SER A 536 -27.38 0.78 -4.68
N LYS A 537 -26.15 0.72 -5.20
CA LYS A 537 -24.92 0.77 -4.39
C LYS A 537 -24.57 2.19 -3.99
N LEU A 538 -24.78 3.17 -4.87
CA LEU A 538 -24.63 4.59 -4.56
C LEU A 538 -25.64 5.04 -3.49
N ASP A 539 -26.92 4.68 -3.63
CA ASP A 539 -27.97 4.98 -2.64
C ASP A 539 -27.59 4.45 -1.24
N LYS A 540 -27.00 3.25 -1.20
CA LYS A 540 -26.49 2.64 0.04
C LYS A 540 -25.28 3.41 0.59
N TYR A 541 -24.32 3.77 -0.25
CA TYR A 541 -23.16 4.56 0.18
C TYR A 541 -23.54 5.94 0.69
N GLU A 542 -24.51 6.60 0.06
CA GLU A 542 -25.06 7.87 0.54
C GLU A 542 -25.72 7.70 1.92
N SER A 543 -26.47 6.62 2.14
CA SER A 543 -27.08 6.30 3.45
C SER A 543 -26.03 5.99 4.53
N ASP A 544 -25.05 5.14 4.21
CA ASP A 544 -23.94 4.80 5.10
C ASP A 544 -23.10 6.05 5.41
N PHE A 545 -22.93 6.96 4.45
CA PHE A 545 -22.25 8.25 4.65
C PHE A 545 -23.08 9.17 5.55
N LYS A 546 -24.39 9.34 5.30
CA LYS A 546 -25.26 10.16 6.15
C LYS A 546 -25.22 9.71 7.62
N THR A 547 -25.20 8.40 7.85
CA THR A 547 -25.19 7.78 9.19
C THR A 547 -23.80 7.67 9.82
N GLY A 548 -22.73 8.09 9.15
CA GLY A 548 -21.35 8.03 9.67
C GLY A 548 -20.73 6.62 9.70
N ARG A 549 -21.32 5.64 9.01
CA ARG A 549 -20.71 4.31 8.80
C ARG A 549 -19.70 4.30 7.66
N LEU A 550 -19.78 5.30 6.79
CA LEU A 550 -18.82 5.60 5.74
C LEU A 550 -18.28 7.02 5.97
N ASN A 551 -16.96 7.16 6.12
CA ASN A 551 -16.34 8.43 6.47
C ASN A 551 -15.94 9.25 5.23
N LEU A 552 -15.53 8.56 4.17
CA LEU A 552 -15.01 9.20 2.97
C LEU A 552 -15.73 8.71 1.72
N LEU A 553 -16.30 9.66 0.98
CA LEU A 553 -16.70 9.44 -0.41
C LEU A 553 -15.64 10.06 -1.33
N SER A 554 -14.98 9.21 -2.12
CA SER A 554 -14.19 9.66 -3.25
C SER A 554 -15.13 9.82 -4.44
N CYS A 555 -15.30 11.04 -4.89
CA CYS A 555 -16.31 11.44 -5.84
C CYS A 555 -15.69 11.87 -7.17
N SER A 556 -16.34 11.47 -8.26
CA SER A 556 -16.17 12.15 -9.55
C SER A 556 -17.08 13.40 -9.60
N THR A 557 -17.41 13.87 -10.81
CA THR A 557 -18.39 14.95 -11.04
C THR A 557 -19.81 14.63 -10.53
N THR A 558 -20.09 13.38 -10.13
CA THR A 558 -21.42 12.95 -9.67
C THR A 558 -21.92 13.69 -8.44
N MET A 559 -21.02 14.10 -7.54
CA MET A 559 -21.37 14.81 -6.30
C MET A 559 -21.15 16.32 -6.41
N GLU A 560 -20.85 16.82 -7.61
CA GLU A 560 -20.71 18.24 -7.87
C GLU A 560 -22.07 18.94 -7.83
N MET A 561 -23.13 18.31 -8.33
CA MET A 561 -24.49 18.85 -8.41
C MET A 561 -25.53 17.98 -7.68
N GLY A 562 -26.54 18.62 -7.06
CA GLY A 562 -27.86 18.01 -6.81
C GLY A 562 -28.07 17.01 -5.66
N VAL A 563 -27.03 16.35 -5.11
CA VAL A 563 -27.25 15.37 -4.02
C VAL A 563 -27.22 16.03 -2.64
N ASP A 564 -28.25 15.75 -1.82
CA ASP A 564 -28.28 16.12 -0.40
C ASP A 564 -27.75 14.97 0.46
N ILE A 565 -26.58 15.19 1.02
CA ILE A 565 -25.82 14.23 1.85
C ILE A 565 -25.57 14.75 3.26
N GLY A 566 -26.25 15.83 3.66
CA GLY A 566 -26.05 16.49 4.94
C GLY A 566 -24.87 17.47 4.99
N GLY A 567 -24.60 18.00 6.18
CA GLY A 567 -23.47 18.92 6.42
C GLY A 567 -22.12 18.22 6.29
N ILE A 568 -21.19 18.88 5.61
CA ILE A 568 -19.80 18.45 5.46
C ILE A 568 -18.93 19.66 5.74
N SER A 569 -17.96 19.53 6.62
CA SER A 569 -17.08 20.66 6.97
C SER A 569 -15.84 20.75 6.08
N VAL A 570 -15.40 19.62 5.49
CA VAL A 570 -14.14 19.56 4.73
C VAL A 570 -14.33 18.88 3.37
N VAL A 571 -13.78 19.51 2.34
CA VAL A 571 -13.68 18.96 0.99
C VAL A 571 -12.20 18.92 0.56
N ALA A 572 -11.77 17.78 0.04
CA ALA A 572 -10.46 17.63 -0.58
C ALA A 572 -10.59 17.52 -2.11
N MET A 573 -9.65 18.06 -2.86
CA MET A 573 -9.59 17.98 -4.31
C MET A 573 -8.24 17.38 -4.71
N ASN A 574 -8.29 16.26 -5.43
CA ASN A 574 -7.12 15.53 -5.93
C ASN A 574 -6.45 16.22 -7.12
N ASN A 575 -7.11 17.17 -7.73
CA ASN A 575 -6.55 17.98 -8.79
C ASN A 575 -7.34 19.28 -8.82
N VAL A 576 -6.75 20.30 -9.43
CA VAL A 576 -7.50 21.52 -9.71
C VAL A 576 -8.59 21.18 -10.75
N PRO A 577 -9.87 21.47 -10.47
CA PRO A 577 -10.95 21.31 -11.44
C PRO A 577 -10.73 22.14 -12.71
N PRO A 578 -11.26 21.72 -13.87
CA PRO A 578 -10.95 22.35 -15.15
C PRO A 578 -11.51 23.77 -15.28
N HIS A 579 -12.66 24.07 -14.67
CA HIS A 579 -13.25 25.42 -14.69
C HIS A 579 -13.54 25.98 -13.29
N PRO A 580 -13.55 27.32 -13.15
CA PRO A 580 -13.84 28.01 -11.88
C PRO A 580 -15.18 27.58 -11.28
N ALA A 581 -16.19 27.41 -12.14
CA ALA A 581 -17.52 26.99 -11.72
C ALA A 581 -17.50 25.60 -11.06
N ASN A 582 -16.70 24.65 -11.59
CA ASN A 582 -16.56 23.33 -10.99
C ASN A 582 -15.90 23.41 -9.62
N TYR A 583 -14.86 24.24 -9.48
CA TYR A 583 -14.19 24.49 -8.21
C TYR A 583 -15.18 25.00 -7.16
N LEU A 584 -15.92 26.06 -7.49
CA LEU A 584 -16.86 26.69 -6.57
C LEU A 584 -18.00 25.74 -6.18
N GLN A 585 -18.50 24.92 -7.11
CA GLN A 585 -19.53 23.92 -6.82
C GLN A 585 -19.01 22.82 -5.87
N ARG A 586 -17.78 22.33 -6.09
CA ARG A 586 -17.15 21.31 -5.22
C ARG A 586 -16.81 21.87 -3.85
N ALA A 587 -16.15 23.03 -3.79
CA ALA A 587 -15.80 23.70 -2.54
C ALA A 587 -17.05 24.09 -1.74
N GLY A 588 -18.12 24.52 -2.41
CA GLY A 588 -19.43 24.83 -1.80
C GLY A 588 -20.22 23.63 -1.29
N ARG A 589 -19.63 22.41 -1.32
CA ARG A 589 -20.11 21.26 -0.55
C ARG A 589 -19.71 21.34 0.91
N ALA A 590 -18.61 22.02 1.21
CA ALA A 590 -18.21 22.29 2.58
C ALA A 590 -19.00 23.47 3.17
N GLY A 591 -19.34 23.43 4.47
CA GLY A 591 -19.89 24.59 5.19
C GLY A 591 -21.39 24.81 5.01
N ARG A 592 -22.19 23.74 4.90
CA ARG A 592 -23.65 23.84 4.80
C ARG A 592 -24.30 23.68 6.18
N ARG A 593 -25.08 24.70 6.61
CA ARG A 593 -25.98 24.74 7.80
C ARG A 593 -25.37 24.25 9.13
N ARG A 594 -25.21 25.16 10.10
CA ARG A 594 -24.75 24.93 11.49
C ARG A 594 -23.27 24.55 11.67
N GLU A 595 -22.47 24.52 10.62
CA GLU A 595 -21.01 24.35 10.71
C GLU A 595 -20.34 25.73 10.78
N GLY A 596 -19.62 26.03 11.87
CA GLY A 596 -19.00 27.34 12.08
C GLY A 596 -17.75 27.61 11.24
N ARG A 597 -17.19 26.57 10.59
CA ARG A 597 -15.99 26.64 9.75
C ARG A 597 -16.07 25.61 8.63
N SER A 598 -15.51 25.95 7.47
CA SER A 598 -15.36 25.05 6.34
C SER A 598 -13.97 25.12 5.74
N LEU A 599 -13.49 24.02 5.17
CA LEU A 599 -12.19 23.91 4.54
C LEU A 599 -12.29 23.25 3.18
N ALA A 600 -11.68 23.87 2.17
CA ALA A 600 -11.46 23.28 0.86
C ALA A 600 -9.94 23.17 0.64
N VAL A 601 -9.44 21.94 0.46
CA VAL A 601 -8.02 21.68 0.18
C VAL A 601 -7.87 21.19 -1.24
N SER A 602 -6.97 21.79 -2.02
CA SER A 602 -6.66 21.36 -3.39
C SER A 602 -5.20 20.97 -3.51
N VAL A 603 -4.94 19.73 -3.91
CA VAL A 603 -3.58 19.30 -4.28
C VAL A 603 -3.35 19.66 -5.74
N CYS A 604 -2.38 20.53 -5.98
CA CYS A 604 -2.01 20.99 -7.32
C CYS A 604 -0.93 20.06 -7.89
N LYS A 605 -1.22 19.45 -9.04
CA LYS A 605 -0.27 18.59 -9.76
C LYS A 605 0.75 19.44 -10.53
N ASN A 606 1.80 18.81 -11.05
CA ASN A 606 2.72 19.47 -11.96
C ASN A 606 2.17 19.55 -13.40
N THR A 607 0.93 20.01 -13.57
CA THR A 607 0.34 20.31 -14.88
C THR A 607 0.37 21.82 -15.10
N PRO A 608 0.39 22.31 -16.36
CA PRO A 608 0.33 23.75 -16.62
C PRO A 608 -0.88 24.46 -15.99
N HIS A 609 -2.02 23.77 -15.96
CA HIS A 609 -3.25 24.29 -15.34
C HIS A 609 -3.12 24.40 -13.82
N ASP A 610 -2.75 23.31 -13.15
CA ASP A 610 -2.61 23.27 -11.70
C ASP A 610 -1.52 24.24 -11.21
N GLN A 611 -0.39 24.36 -11.93
CA GLN A 611 0.66 25.33 -11.63
C GLN A 611 0.19 26.78 -11.80
N SER A 612 -0.61 27.06 -12.83
CA SER A 612 -1.21 28.39 -13.02
C SER A 612 -2.11 28.76 -11.84
N VAL A 613 -2.94 27.81 -11.37
CA VAL A 613 -3.81 28.02 -10.21
C VAL A 613 -3.04 28.08 -8.89
N PHE A 614 -1.97 27.30 -8.74
CA PHE A 614 -1.08 27.40 -7.57
C PHE A 614 -0.44 28.79 -7.47
N ASN A 615 -0.02 29.37 -8.60
CA ASN A 615 0.55 30.72 -8.66
C ASN A 615 -0.51 31.83 -8.56
N ASN A 616 -1.79 31.51 -8.79
CA ASN A 616 -2.91 32.43 -8.62
C ASN A 616 -4.09 31.75 -7.91
N PRO A 617 -4.01 31.53 -6.58
CA PRO A 617 -5.05 30.81 -5.83
C PRO A 617 -6.43 31.46 -5.86
N LEU A 618 -6.51 32.76 -6.19
CA LEU A 618 -7.78 33.50 -6.33
C LEU A 618 -8.45 33.31 -7.70
N TRP A 619 -7.85 32.52 -8.59
CA TRP A 619 -8.41 32.16 -9.89
C TRP A 619 -9.91 31.77 -9.87
N PRO A 620 -10.41 30.91 -8.97
CA PRO A 620 -11.79 30.49 -9.04
C PRO A 620 -12.78 31.61 -8.68
N PHE A 621 -12.32 32.64 -7.94
CA PHE A 621 -13.14 33.76 -7.48
C PHE A 621 -13.09 34.95 -8.45
N ASN A 622 -11.94 35.19 -9.06
CA ASN A 622 -11.71 36.36 -9.92
C ASN A 622 -12.01 36.09 -11.40
N THR A 623 -12.08 34.83 -11.82
CA THR A 623 -12.36 34.49 -13.22
C THR A 623 -13.83 34.67 -13.54
N GLN A 624 -14.15 35.52 -14.51
CA GLN A 624 -15.53 35.72 -14.97
C GLN A 624 -16.12 34.42 -15.54
N MET A 625 -17.23 33.98 -14.96
CA MET A 625 -17.97 32.82 -15.46
C MET A 625 -18.70 33.19 -16.74
N ARG A 626 -18.41 32.46 -17.84
CA ARG A 626 -19.15 32.62 -19.08
C ARG A 626 -20.57 32.09 -18.91
N MET A 627 -21.58 32.87 -19.31
CA MET A 627 -22.96 32.37 -19.32
C MET A 627 -23.07 31.16 -20.26
N PRO A 628 -23.73 30.06 -19.83
CA PRO A 628 -24.03 28.93 -20.71
C PRO A 628 -24.81 29.43 -21.93
N LYS A 629 -24.38 29.02 -23.12
CA LYS A 629 -25.11 29.28 -24.37
C LYS A 629 -25.59 27.96 -24.94
N VAL A 630 -26.85 27.91 -25.35
CA VAL A 630 -27.38 26.80 -26.15
C VAL A 630 -27.08 27.10 -27.61
N SER A 631 -26.28 26.25 -28.25
CA SER A 631 -25.99 26.37 -29.67
C SER A 631 -26.96 25.52 -30.49
N LEU A 632 -27.67 26.14 -31.42
CA LEU A 632 -28.50 25.48 -32.43
C LEU A 632 -27.76 25.31 -33.77
N GLN A 633 -26.43 25.44 -33.75
CA GLN A 633 -25.59 25.38 -34.95
C GLN A 633 -25.15 23.97 -35.32
N SER A 634 -25.44 22.95 -34.50
CA SER A 634 -25.10 21.56 -34.81
C SER A 634 -26.24 20.92 -35.63
N PRO A 635 -26.04 20.66 -36.93
CA PRO A 635 -27.08 20.04 -37.75
C PRO A 635 -27.42 18.64 -37.23
N ASP A 636 -26.41 17.88 -36.75
CA ASP A 636 -26.61 16.56 -36.17
C ASP A 636 -27.53 16.56 -34.94
N LEU A 637 -27.40 17.55 -34.05
CA LEU A 637 -28.25 17.64 -32.87
C LEU A 637 -29.69 18.00 -33.26
N VAL A 638 -29.86 18.95 -34.17
CA VAL A 638 -31.19 19.34 -34.67
C VAL A 638 -31.85 18.15 -35.38
N GLN A 639 -31.11 17.44 -36.23
CA GLN A 639 -31.59 16.23 -36.90
C GLN A 639 -31.98 15.12 -35.91
N ARG A 640 -31.24 14.94 -34.81
CA ARG A 640 -31.62 13.98 -33.76
C ARG A 640 -32.96 14.34 -33.11
N HIS A 641 -33.25 15.63 -32.92
CA HIS A 641 -34.55 16.08 -32.42
C HIS A 641 -35.67 15.83 -33.42
N ILE A 642 -35.43 16.07 -34.72
CA ILE A 642 -36.38 15.73 -35.80
C ILE A 642 -36.66 14.22 -35.80
N ASN A 643 -35.62 13.39 -35.82
CA ASN A 643 -35.75 11.93 -35.82
C ASN A 643 -36.49 11.40 -34.59
N ALA A 644 -36.20 11.95 -33.41
CA ALA A 644 -36.87 11.57 -32.17
C ALA A 644 -38.36 11.94 -32.20
N TRP A 645 -38.70 13.12 -32.74
CA TRP A 645 -40.08 13.54 -32.90
C TRP A 645 -40.82 12.65 -33.90
N LEU A 646 -40.26 12.44 -35.09
CA LEU A 646 -40.82 11.57 -36.15
C LEU A 646 -41.09 10.17 -35.62
N LEU A 647 -40.11 9.57 -34.94
CA LEU A 647 -40.26 8.25 -34.33
C LEU A 647 -41.35 8.24 -33.25
N SER A 648 -41.41 9.27 -32.39
CA SER A 648 -42.46 9.37 -31.38
C SER A 648 -43.84 9.56 -31.99
N HIS A 649 -43.96 10.34 -33.07
CA HIS A 649 -45.23 10.58 -33.75
C HIS A 649 -45.72 9.29 -34.40
N TRP A 650 -44.85 8.61 -35.15
CA TRP A 650 -45.15 7.35 -35.81
C TRP A 650 -45.59 6.26 -34.83
N LEU A 651 -44.86 6.07 -33.72
CA LEU A 651 -45.22 5.08 -32.70
C LEU A 651 -46.58 5.36 -32.06
N LYS A 652 -46.91 6.64 -31.81
CA LYS A 652 -48.15 7.03 -31.12
C LYS A 652 -49.38 7.06 -32.01
N HIS A 653 -49.24 7.56 -33.23
CA HIS A 653 -50.38 7.93 -34.07
C HIS A 653 -50.52 7.04 -35.31
N VAL A 654 -49.40 6.55 -35.86
CA VAL A 654 -49.43 5.72 -37.08
C VAL A 654 -49.57 4.24 -36.73
N ILE A 655 -48.74 3.75 -35.80
CA ILE A 655 -48.85 2.37 -35.30
C ILE A 655 -49.86 2.23 -34.16
N SER A 656 -50.22 3.35 -33.50
CA SER A 656 -51.09 3.33 -32.31
C SER A 656 -50.59 2.32 -31.25
N ALA A 657 -49.27 2.27 -31.04
CA ALA A 657 -48.67 1.31 -30.13
C ALA A 657 -49.16 1.56 -28.70
N GLN A 658 -49.93 0.61 -28.14
CA GLN A 658 -50.55 0.77 -26.81
C GLN A 658 -49.51 0.75 -25.66
N GLU A 659 -48.32 0.17 -25.86
CA GLU A 659 -47.27 0.06 -24.83
C GLU A 659 -45.89 0.58 -25.30
N ILE A 660 -45.77 1.89 -25.53
CA ILE A 660 -44.51 2.53 -25.95
C ILE A 660 -43.42 2.49 -24.85
N LYS A 661 -43.81 2.30 -23.58
CA LYS A 661 -42.91 2.45 -22.42
C LYS A 661 -41.96 1.26 -22.17
N SER A 662 -42.15 0.11 -22.81
CA SER A 662 -41.40 -1.14 -22.55
C SER A 662 -40.74 -1.75 -23.79
N MET A 663 -40.72 -1.04 -24.92
CA MET A 663 -40.21 -1.58 -26.18
C MET A 663 -38.71 -1.92 -26.11
N THR A 664 -38.38 -3.19 -26.28
CA THR A 664 -36.99 -3.67 -26.32
C THR A 664 -36.37 -3.48 -27.72
N ALA A 665 -35.04 -3.45 -27.80
CA ALA A 665 -34.34 -3.37 -29.09
C ALA A 665 -34.72 -4.54 -30.02
N GLY A 666 -34.90 -5.74 -29.47
CA GLY A 666 -35.35 -6.91 -30.23
C GLY A 666 -36.72 -6.69 -30.87
N ALA A 667 -37.71 -6.20 -30.11
CA ALA A 667 -39.05 -5.93 -30.61
C ALA A 667 -39.08 -4.87 -31.73
N PHE A 668 -38.15 -3.91 -31.72
CA PHE A 668 -38.09 -2.86 -32.74
C PHE A 668 -37.33 -3.28 -34.01
N PHE A 669 -36.16 -3.92 -33.86
CA PHE A 669 -35.27 -4.22 -34.97
C PHE A 669 -35.50 -5.59 -35.60
N LEU A 670 -36.04 -6.57 -34.86
CA LEU A 670 -36.29 -7.90 -35.37
C LEU A 670 -37.71 -8.01 -35.95
N LYS A 671 -37.88 -8.90 -36.92
CA LYS A 671 -39.15 -9.13 -37.61
C LYS A 671 -40.19 -9.81 -36.72
N GLY A 672 -39.77 -10.68 -35.79
CA GLY A 672 -40.70 -11.49 -34.99
C GLY A 672 -41.67 -12.28 -35.87
N GLU A 673 -42.95 -12.26 -35.52
CA GLU A 673 -44.06 -12.87 -36.29
C GLU A 673 -44.66 -11.95 -37.37
N LEU A 674 -44.25 -10.67 -37.42
CA LEU A 674 -44.75 -9.70 -38.40
C LEU A 674 -44.08 -9.89 -39.77
N PRO A 675 -44.67 -9.42 -40.88
CA PRO A 675 -44.06 -9.54 -42.22
C PRO A 675 -42.77 -8.73 -42.39
N MET A 676 -42.56 -7.67 -41.61
CA MET A 676 -41.32 -6.90 -41.51
C MET A 676 -41.16 -6.26 -40.12
N SER A 677 -39.93 -5.95 -39.73
CA SER A 677 -39.62 -5.29 -38.44
C SER A 677 -40.23 -3.89 -38.35
N LEU A 678 -40.49 -3.42 -37.13
CA LEU A 678 -40.95 -2.06 -36.88
C LEU A 678 -39.97 -1.02 -37.44
N SER A 679 -38.65 -1.27 -37.32
CA SER A 679 -37.64 -0.38 -37.89
C SER A 679 -37.79 -0.20 -39.41
N LYS A 680 -38.05 -1.28 -40.17
CA LYS A 680 -38.25 -1.19 -41.62
C LYS A 680 -39.54 -0.47 -41.98
N ARG A 681 -40.61 -0.70 -41.22
CA ARG A 681 -41.89 0.00 -41.39
C ARG A 681 -41.76 1.49 -41.11
N PHE A 682 -40.94 1.88 -40.12
CA PHE A 682 -40.66 3.27 -39.81
C PHE A 682 -39.88 3.94 -40.95
N CYS A 683 -38.84 3.29 -41.50
CA CYS A 683 -38.13 3.80 -42.66
C CYS A 683 -39.06 4.02 -43.86
N LEU A 684 -39.91 3.03 -44.17
CA LEU A 684 -40.88 3.13 -45.27
C LEU A 684 -41.87 4.29 -45.05
N TRP A 685 -42.34 4.48 -43.81
CA TRP A 685 -43.18 5.63 -43.49
C TRP A 685 -42.43 6.95 -43.68
N CYS A 686 -41.17 7.06 -43.28
CA CYS A 686 -40.36 8.25 -43.51
C CYS A 686 -40.15 8.54 -45.01
N GLU A 687 -39.89 7.50 -45.81
CA GLU A 687 -39.79 7.60 -47.27
C GLU A 687 -41.10 8.13 -47.87
N ASN A 688 -42.26 7.61 -47.45
CA ASN A 688 -43.56 8.13 -47.88
C ASN A 688 -43.78 9.61 -47.47
N GLN A 689 -43.37 10.00 -46.26
CA GLN A 689 -43.46 11.41 -45.82
C GLN A 689 -42.54 12.34 -46.61
N SER A 690 -41.47 11.85 -47.23
CA SER A 690 -40.61 12.64 -48.11
C SER A 690 -41.25 12.92 -49.47
N GLU A 691 -42.18 12.07 -49.92
CA GLU A 691 -42.94 12.25 -51.16
C GLU A 691 -44.19 13.11 -50.94
N GLU A 692 -44.96 12.84 -49.87
CA GLU A 692 -46.16 13.59 -49.50
C GLU A 692 -46.20 13.82 -47.98
N THR A 693 -45.60 14.92 -47.53
CA THR A 693 -45.50 15.22 -46.10
C THR A 693 -46.85 15.62 -45.51
N GLU A 694 -47.29 14.92 -44.47
CA GLU A 694 -48.47 15.31 -43.70
C GLU A 694 -48.28 16.71 -43.10
N ALA A 695 -49.33 17.54 -43.11
CA ALA A 695 -49.26 18.93 -42.64
C ALA A 695 -48.73 19.06 -41.20
N VAL A 696 -49.11 18.13 -40.32
CA VAL A 696 -48.67 18.07 -38.92
C VAL A 696 -47.17 17.78 -38.82
N VAL A 697 -46.65 16.91 -39.69
CA VAL A 697 -45.23 16.57 -39.76
C VAL A 697 -44.41 17.75 -40.28
N ALA A 698 -44.87 18.40 -41.34
CA ALA A 698 -44.23 19.59 -41.91
C ALA A 698 -44.18 20.76 -40.91
N GLU A 699 -45.26 20.99 -40.17
CA GLU A 699 -45.33 22.02 -39.12
C GLU A 699 -44.36 21.71 -37.97
N ALA A 700 -44.28 20.46 -37.53
CA ALA A 700 -43.38 20.05 -36.46
C ALA A 700 -41.91 20.18 -36.86
N ILE A 701 -41.54 19.75 -38.08
CA ILE A 701 -40.18 19.91 -38.60
C ILE A 701 -39.81 21.40 -38.62
N LYS A 702 -40.67 22.25 -39.16
CA LYS A 702 -40.46 23.72 -39.18
C LYS A 702 -40.33 24.32 -37.79
N SER A 703 -41.09 23.83 -36.82
CA SER A 703 -41.01 24.27 -35.43
C SER A 703 -39.69 23.87 -34.77
N ILE A 704 -39.22 22.64 -35.01
CA ILE A 704 -37.95 22.11 -34.47
C ILE A 704 -36.74 22.79 -35.12
N THR A 705 -36.79 23.06 -36.42
CA THR A 705 -35.68 23.71 -37.15
C THR A 705 -35.63 25.22 -36.96
N ARG A 706 -36.69 25.83 -36.40
CA ARG A 706 -36.80 27.27 -36.19
C ARG A 706 -35.58 27.84 -35.48
N ARG A 707 -34.94 28.85 -36.08
CA ARG A 707 -33.73 29.53 -35.58
C ARG A 707 -32.52 28.59 -35.37
N SER A 708 -32.50 27.45 -36.04
CA SER A 708 -31.36 26.53 -36.08
C SER A 708 -30.61 26.62 -37.41
N ILE A 709 -29.49 25.91 -37.53
CA ILE A 709 -28.77 25.80 -38.81
C ILE A 709 -29.59 25.15 -39.93
N LEU A 710 -30.67 24.42 -39.59
CA LEU A 710 -31.55 23.74 -40.54
C LEU A 710 -32.83 24.55 -40.86
N ASP A 711 -32.99 25.78 -40.37
CA ASP A 711 -34.23 26.59 -40.53
C ASP A 711 -34.56 26.87 -42.02
N ASN A 712 -33.52 27.02 -42.86
CA ASN A 712 -33.64 27.34 -44.29
C ASN A 712 -33.21 26.19 -45.21
N MET A 713 -33.01 24.98 -44.68
CA MET A 713 -32.70 23.82 -45.51
C MET A 713 -33.98 23.33 -46.20
N PRO A 714 -33.92 22.90 -47.48
CA PRO A 714 -35.05 22.26 -48.13
C PRO A 714 -35.55 21.08 -47.29
N GLN A 715 -36.86 20.96 -47.08
CA GLN A 715 -37.49 19.88 -46.32
C GLN A 715 -37.57 18.57 -47.15
N THR A 716 -36.49 18.24 -47.87
CA THR A 716 -36.38 17.03 -48.69
C THR A 716 -36.00 15.81 -47.88
#